data_AF-A0A1Z8SLQ9-F1
#
_entry.id   AF-A0A1Z8SLQ9-F1
#
_cell.length_a   1.000
_cell.length_b   1.000
_cell.length_c   1.000
_cell.angle_alpha   90.00
_cell.angle_beta   90.00
_cell.angle_gamma   90.00
#
_symmetry.space_group_name_H-M   'P 1'
#
loop_
_entity.id
_entity.type
_entity.pdbx_description
1 polymer ?
#
loop_
_entity_poly.entity_id
_entity_poly.type
_entity_poly.pdbx_seq_one_letter_code
_entity_poly.pdbx_strand_id
1 'polypeptide(L)'
;MRTSENHTTIALLVIWLGAITCCGLHRDSLLASEYVSSLGVQQGERIMIILKDGSEVLGELVEETEDSISVKSVFGVTTIESSRIEEIIRGAEVDRREFLKREKSANRRGSAKAFIDLARWASERGLETQATTAYQRALELDPNNEAAKIGLGWGQLSDGSWKKPAEVKELIAKGWTLSGGSLTAPASSGVGESQGGARKKDVEDAPTPDAPSTPAVSESVSEKLTPDALKRRERELERRRKDREKFEEKKRREYEGVPWPSRSKIKSRNWVIECNSTPEVARTYQWIMEALSATLGKFFKAKDVRRQKPVVRIYRNHDEFMLKTGMGGGVGGFYQPSNQNVVAYHGTFGLTGTTYTVLAHEGTHAFQGKKMANMGNYPNWYIEGMAVYFGDGSKLDYSKKKIVSGLIPRDRLFHIQEKIRENKHTPLSKLGGLARNRFSGTHYADSWAVWHYLINGPESKKGQRFLAEYWLMGEKRRVAQRQFNELAEKYFGSVNEMEKDWQKYVLSLKPDPAGEIEGDRFVSMDFMFSIERPNSDWEFILEDIEDRDLVLLRRGDTRNEIRVRLLSKSDETQSAGDWIEADLLPGLRKKYDNVIKLDGELGGLQAFVFEFEDRAPKPPKEKEAGEGKDEAEGKDAGSETRRVAFQDPPDGKKDGEGVEDKGDEKEPFKPLKHRSYILVGVSNAYELRGSFELAEFNQYLPDLDWVAFSFEKILRNRW
;
A
#
# COMPACT_ATOMS: atom_id res chain seq x y z
N MET A 1 3.08 74.13 1.53
CA MET A 1 3.02 74.26 3.00
C MET A 1 3.91 73.18 3.59
N ARG A 2 5.18 73.53 3.90
CA ARG A 2 5.77 73.66 5.25
C ARG A 2 5.82 72.32 6.00
N THR A 3 6.92 71.57 5.90
CA THR A 3 8.20 71.65 6.66
C THR A 3 8.14 71.05 8.06
N SER A 4 8.89 69.97 8.29
CA SER A 4 9.98 69.87 9.28
C SER A 4 10.48 68.42 9.36
N GLU A 5 11.68 68.07 9.78
CA GLU A 5 13.03 68.60 9.64
C GLU A 5 13.95 67.66 10.47
N ASN A 6 15.20 67.50 10.00
CA ASN A 6 16.41 67.18 10.79
C ASN A 6 16.58 65.71 11.28
N HIS A 7 17.70 65.01 11.09
CA HIS A 7 19.09 65.46 11.21
C HIS A 7 20.10 64.62 10.40
N THR A 8 20.89 65.36 9.62
CA THR A 8 22.32 65.28 9.24
C THR A 8 23.22 64.22 9.91
N THR A 9 24.05 63.54 9.10
CA THR A 9 25.52 63.56 9.25
C THR A 9 26.18 63.35 7.87
N ILE A 10 27.17 64.20 7.59
CA ILE A 10 27.88 64.44 6.34
C ILE A 10 29.24 63.72 6.36
N ALA A 11 29.67 63.15 5.23
CA ALA A 11 31.06 63.20 4.74
C ALA A 11 31.14 62.58 3.33
N LEU A 12 31.98 62.99 2.38
CA LEU A 12 32.52 64.27 1.90
C LEU A 12 33.29 63.91 0.61
N LEU A 13 33.22 64.78 -0.40
CA LEU A 13 34.10 64.95 -1.60
C LEU A 13 34.28 63.76 -2.58
N VAL A 14 33.96 63.83 -3.88
CA VAL A 14 34.26 64.79 -4.98
C VAL A 14 35.75 64.88 -5.35
N ILE A 15 36.06 64.54 -6.62
CA ILE A 15 36.96 65.21 -7.60
C ILE A 15 36.75 64.46 -8.95
N TRP A 16 36.11 65.05 -9.98
CA TRP A 16 36.69 65.85 -11.10
C TRP A 16 37.73 65.05 -11.92
N LEU A 17 37.75 64.97 -13.26
CA LEU A 17 37.37 65.86 -14.36
C LEU A 17 37.71 65.14 -15.69
N GLY A 18 37.16 65.57 -16.83
CA GLY A 18 37.93 65.57 -18.10
C GLY A 18 37.21 65.08 -19.35
N ALA A 19 36.62 66.01 -20.09
CA ALA A 19 35.92 65.84 -21.36
C ALA A 19 36.85 65.78 -22.59
N ILE A 20 36.25 65.50 -23.77
CA ILE A 20 36.49 66.02 -25.15
C ILE A 20 36.34 64.87 -26.18
N THR A 21 35.73 64.92 -27.37
CA THR A 21 34.65 65.67 -28.07
C THR A 21 34.45 64.95 -29.42
N CYS A 22 33.27 65.09 -30.05
CA CYS A 22 32.97 64.95 -31.50
C CYS A 22 32.93 63.55 -32.15
N CYS A 23 31.73 63.05 -32.42
CA CYS A 23 31.00 63.28 -33.68
C CYS A 23 29.72 62.44 -33.68
N GLY A 24 28.57 63.08 -33.91
CA GLY A 24 27.28 62.40 -33.98
C GLY A 24 27.10 61.67 -35.30
N LEU A 25 26.51 60.47 -35.24
CA LEU A 25 25.66 59.90 -36.28
C LEU A 25 24.68 58.91 -35.62
N HIS A 26 23.46 58.96 -36.15
CA HIS A 26 22.18 58.35 -35.83
C HIS A 26 22.01 57.19 -34.81
N ARG A 27 20.90 57.34 -34.06
CA ARG A 27 20.05 56.30 -33.47
C ARG A 27 20.03 55.03 -34.33
N ASP A 28 20.34 53.89 -33.74
CA ASP A 28 19.36 52.83 -33.53
C ASP A 28 19.86 51.82 -32.49
N SER A 29 18.94 51.52 -31.56
CA SER A 29 18.88 50.45 -30.56
C SER A 29 20.16 49.64 -30.29
N LEU A 30 20.81 49.93 -29.15
CA LEU A 30 21.80 49.07 -28.51
C LEU A 30 21.21 47.68 -28.22
N LEU A 31 21.76 46.67 -28.89
CA LEU A 31 21.85 45.31 -28.40
C LEU A 31 22.68 45.34 -27.11
N ALA A 32 22.04 45.16 -25.97
CA ALA A 32 22.72 44.67 -24.78
C ALA A 32 22.80 43.15 -24.90
N SER A 33 23.89 42.66 -25.49
CA SER A 33 24.32 41.29 -25.26
C SER A 33 24.94 41.18 -23.88
N GLU A 34 24.69 40.04 -23.26
CA GLU A 34 25.54 39.39 -22.26
C GLU A 34 25.64 40.06 -20.88
N TYR A 35 24.71 39.67 -20.01
CA TYR A 35 25.06 39.00 -18.75
C TYR A 35 23.95 37.98 -18.42
N VAL A 36 23.82 36.94 -19.25
CA VAL A 36 23.21 35.69 -18.76
C VAL A 36 24.33 34.98 -18.01
N SER A 37 24.26 35.06 -16.69
CA SER A 37 25.06 34.20 -15.82
C SER A 37 24.72 32.76 -16.20
N SER A 38 25.64 32.10 -16.90
CA SER A 38 25.59 30.67 -17.18
C SER A 38 25.81 29.92 -15.87
N LEU A 39 24.75 29.82 -15.05
CA LEU A 39 24.63 28.75 -14.08
C LEU A 39 24.50 27.46 -14.90
N GLY A 40 25.63 26.77 -15.03
CA GLY A 40 25.76 25.57 -15.84
C GLY A 40 24.70 24.55 -15.47
N VAL A 41 23.93 24.13 -16.47
CA VAL A 41 23.03 22.98 -16.41
C VAL A 41 23.86 21.76 -16.01
N GLN A 42 23.72 21.30 -14.77
CA GLN A 42 24.41 20.10 -14.31
C GLN A 42 23.47 18.91 -14.50
N GLN A 43 23.74 18.09 -15.52
CA GLN A 43 23.03 16.81 -15.68
C GLN A 43 23.18 15.97 -14.40
N GLY A 44 22.07 15.42 -13.92
CA GLY A 44 21.97 14.74 -12.62
C GLY A 44 21.61 15.66 -11.45
N GLU A 45 21.49 16.98 -11.64
CA GLU A 45 21.02 17.90 -10.61
C GLU A 45 19.58 17.58 -10.18
N ARG A 46 19.31 17.49 -8.87
CA ARG A 46 17.94 17.40 -8.38
C ARG A 46 17.18 18.70 -8.65
N ILE A 47 16.03 18.57 -9.29
CA ILE A 47 15.11 19.67 -9.56
C ILE A 47 13.68 19.32 -9.15
N MET A 48 12.93 20.36 -8.77
CA MET A 48 11.49 20.34 -8.57
C MET A 48 10.88 21.37 -9.50
N ILE A 49 10.11 20.91 -10.47
CA ILE A 49 9.41 21.73 -11.45
C ILE A 49 7.98 21.93 -10.97
N ILE A 50 7.59 23.18 -10.78
CA ILE A 50 6.20 23.56 -10.52
C ILE A 50 5.58 23.96 -11.85
N LEU A 51 4.47 23.32 -12.18
CA LEU A 51 3.71 23.61 -13.38
C LEU A 51 2.64 24.67 -13.09
N LYS A 52 2.20 25.36 -14.14
CA LYS A 52 1.16 26.41 -14.05
C LYS A 52 -0.19 25.91 -13.52
N ASP A 53 -0.43 24.61 -13.58
CA ASP A 53 -1.61 23.97 -13.00
C ASP A 53 -1.46 23.63 -11.49
N GLY A 54 -0.31 23.98 -10.90
CA GLY A 54 0.02 23.74 -9.50
C GLY A 54 0.60 22.36 -9.20
N SER A 55 0.79 21.51 -10.19
CA SER A 55 1.44 20.20 -10.01
C SER A 55 2.96 20.34 -9.88
N GLU A 56 3.59 19.42 -9.15
CA GLU A 56 5.03 19.40 -8.91
C GLU A 56 5.65 18.12 -9.49
N VAL A 57 6.73 18.27 -10.25
CA VAL A 57 7.51 17.15 -10.80
C VAL A 57 8.91 17.17 -10.19
N LEU A 58 9.28 16.08 -9.53
CA LEU A 58 10.54 15.94 -8.83
C LEU A 58 11.42 14.88 -9.50
N GLY A 59 12.70 15.19 -9.70
CA GLY A 59 13.70 14.21 -10.12
C GLY A 59 15.04 14.82 -10.46
N GLU A 60 15.87 14.06 -11.16
CA GLU A 60 17.19 14.46 -11.64
C GLU A 60 17.08 15.05 -13.04
N LEU A 61 17.70 16.20 -13.28
CA LEU A 61 17.73 16.84 -14.58
C LEU A 61 18.52 15.99 -15.58
N VAL A 62 17.86 15.59 -16.67
CA VAL A 62 18.48 14.82 -17.77
C VAL A 62 18.92 15.75 -18.89
N GLU A 63 18.03 16.65 -19.27
CA GLU A 63 18.23 17.55 -20.40
C GLU A 63 17.39 18.80 -20.19
N GLU A 64 17.94 19.96 -20.54
CA GLU A 64 17.24 21.23 -20.51
C GLU A 64 17.54 21.96 -21.83
N THR A 65 16.49 22.22 -22.59
CA THR A 65 16.50 22.99 -23.83
C THR A 65 15.68 24.27 -23.62
N GLU A 66 15.73 25.22 -24.55
CA GLU A 66 14.90 26.43 -24.47
C GLU A 66 13.40 26.09 -24.39
N ASP A 67 12.97 25.03 -25.09
CA ASP A 67 11.57 24.66 -25.21
C ASP A 67 11.11 23.57 -24.22
N SER A 68 12.03 22.87 -23.55
CA SER A 68 11.66 21.76 -22.66
C SER A 68 12.69 21.37 -21.61
N ILE A 69 12.22 20.75 -20.53
CA ILE A 69 13.04 20.16 -19.46
C ILE A 69 12.69 18.70 -19.29
N SER A 70 13.68 17.82 -19.40
CA SER A 70 13.59 16.38 -19.17
C SER A 70 14.11 16.03 -17.79
N VAL A 71 13.26 15.37 -17.00
CA VAL A 71 13.55 14.98 -15.61
C VAL A 71 13.46 13.47 -15.46
N LYS A 72 14.50 12.84 -14.92
CA LYS A 72 14.55 11.43 -14.55
C LYS A 72 14.05 11.27 -13.12
N SER A 73 12.92 10.59 -12.99
CA SER A 73 12.43 10.10 -11.71
C SER A 73 12.69 8.60 -11.57
N VAL A 74 12.30 8.01 -10.44
CA VAL A 74 12.26 6.55 -10.26
C VAL A 74 11.36 5.84 -11.30
N PHE A 75 10.49 6.58 -11.99
CA PHE A 75 9.54 6.08 -12.98
C PHE A 75 10.01 6.24 -14.44
N GLY A 76 11.19 6.83 -14.66
CA GLY A 76 11.75 7.09 -15.99
C GLY A 76 11.93 8.59 -16.28
N VAL A 77 12.22 8.91 -17.54
CA VAL A 77 12.48 10.28 -18.00
C VAL A 77 11.19 10.93 -18.51
N THR A 78 10.82 12.08 -17.94
CA THR A 78 9.66 12.88 -18.30
C THR A 78 10.09 14.22 -18.87
N THR A 79 9.73 14.52 -20.12
CA THR A 79 9.99 15.82 -20.76
C THR A 79 8.79 16.75 -20.61
N ILE A 80 9.04 17.97 -20.14
CA ILE A 80 8.07 19.00 -19.82
C ILE A 80 8.36 20.22 -20.69
N GLU A 81 7.40 20.69 -21.47
CA GLU A 81 7.56 21.92 -22.24
C GLU A 81 7.70 23.15 -21.32
N SER A 82 8.67 24.03 -21.61
CA SER A 82 8.95 25.26 -20.85
C SER A 82 7.72 26.15 -20.71
N SER A 83 6.80 26.13 -21.69
CA SER A 83 5.53 26.87 -21.68
C SER A 83 4.62 26.53 -20.50
N ARG A 84 4.73 25.31 -19.96
CA ARG A 84 3.92 24.77 -18.86
C ARG A 84 4.53 24.97 -17.49
N ILE A 85 5.80 25.35 -17.45
CA ILE A 85 6.57 25.54 -16.23
C ILE A 85 6.23 26.92 -15.64
N GLU A 86 5.91 26.93 -14.35
CA GLU A 86 5.74 28.15 -13.55
C GLU A 86 7.04 28.48 -12.81
N GLU A 87 7.64 27.49 -12.13
CA GLU A 87 8.85 27.66 -11.33
C GLU A 87 9.74 26.42 -11.46
N ILE A 88 11.06 26.59 -11.49
CA ILE A 88 12.04 25.50 -11.40
C ILE A 88 12.89 25.73 -10.17
N ILE A 89 12.89 24.76 -9.27
CA ILE A 89 13.61 24.79 -8.02
C ILE A 89 14.73 23.78 -8.12
N ARG A 90 15.93 24.18 -7.69
CA ARG A 90 17.16 23.43 -7.95
C ARG A 90 17.96 23.19 -6.68
N GLY A 91 18.69 22.08 -6.66
CA GLY A 91 19.66 21.74 -5.61
C GLY A 91 19.09 21.81 -4.20
N ALA A 92 19.82 22.46 -3.28
CA ALA A 92 19.50 22.51 -1.86
C ALA A 92 18.11 23.09 -1.52
N GLU A 93 17.51 23.89 -2.41
CA GLU A 93 16.17 24.43 -2.19
C GLU A 93 15.08 23.35 -2.38
N VAL A 94 15.34 22.36 -3.22
CA VAL A 94 14.48 21.18 -3.37
C VAL A 94 14.45 20.39 -2.06
N ASP A 95 15.62 20.14 -1.49
CA ASP A 95 15.76 19.42 -0.21
C ASP A 95 15.10 20.19 0.93
N ARG A 96 15.22 21.53 0.96
CA ARG A 96 14.53 22.37 1.95
C ARG A 96 13.01 22.32 1.85
N ARG A 97 12.43 22.44 0.65
CA ARG A 97 10.96 22.32 0.49
C ARG A 97 10.46 20.92 0.85
N GLU A 98 11.23 19.90 0.50
CA GLU A 98 10.92 18.54 0.84
C GLU A 98 11.00 18.28 2.36
N PHE A 99 11.99 18.86 3.04
CA PHE A 99 12.08 18.86 4.49
C PHE A 99 10.82 19.46 5.13
N LEU A 100 10.40 20.66 4.71
CA LEU A 100 9.20 21.32 5.26
C LEU A 100 7.92 20.49 5.09
N LYS A 101 7.79 19.77 3.97
CA LYS A 101 6.66 18.84 3.76
C LYS A 101 6.72 17.66 4.74
N ARG A 102 7.90 17.05 4.92
CA ARG A 102 8.10 15.95 5.87
C ARG A 102 7.97 16.39 7.32
N GLU A 103 8.40 17.61 7.64
CA GLU A 103 8.24 18.22 8.96
C GLU A 103 6.76 18.46 9.29
N LYS A 104 5.96 18.96 8.35
CA LYS A 104 4.49 19.05 8.53
C LYS A 104 3.87 17.69 8.79
N SER A 105 4.32 16.65 8.09
CA SER A 105 3.89 15.27 8.32
C SER A 105 4.32 14.73 9.69
N ALA A 106 5.57 14.98 10.10
CA ALA A 106 6.07 14.60 11.43
C ALA A 106 5.29 15.30 12.55
N ASN A 107 5.01 16.60 12.40
CA ASN A 107 4.18 17.37 13.32
C ASN A 107 2.75 16.83 13.42
N ARG A 108 2.14 16.42 12.31
CA ARG A 108 0.80 15.80 12.31
C ARG A 108 0.78 14.47 13.06
N ARG A 109 1.85 13.67 12.93
CA ARG A 109 2.01 12.39 13.63
C ARG A 109 2.29 12.57 15.12
N GLY A 110 3.04 13.61 15.49
CA GLY A 110 3.31 13.97 16.88
C GLY A 110 4.10 12.93 17.70
N SER A 111 4.84 12.03 17.04
CA SER A 111 5.60 10.96 17.70
C SER A 111 7.11 11.15 17.57
N ALA A 112 7.88 10.71 18.57
CA ALA A 112 9.35 10.79 18.57
C ALA A 112 9.96 10.09 17.34
N LYS A 113 9.43 8.92 16.96
CA LYS A 113 9.86 8.18 15.76
C LYS A 113 9.71 9.01 14.48
N ALA A 114 8.60 9.74 14.31
CA ALA A 114 8.38 10.55 13.11
C ALA A 114 9.43 11.66 12.94
N PHE A 115 9.91 12.21 14.05
CA PHE A 115 10.99 13.20 14.05
C PHE A 115 12.38 12.57 13.88
N ILE A 116 12.60 11.32 14.34
CA ILE A 116 13.84 10.57 14.06
C ILE A 116 13.97 10.23 12.58
N ASP A 117 12.90 9.75 11.95
CA ASP A 117 12.90 9.43 10.52
C ASP A 117 13.17 10.70 9.69
N LEU A 118 12.56 11.83 10.10
CA LEU A 118 12.83 13.14 9.50
C LEU A 118 14.29 13.57 9.67
N ALA A 119 14.85 13.37 10.86
CA ALA A 119 16.21 13.77 11.19
C ALA A 119 17.26 12.95 10.42
N ARG A 120 17.06 11.63 10.31
CA ARG A 120 17.91 10.74 9.52
C ARG A 120 17.89 11.12 8.05
N TRP A 121 16.69 11.32 7.50
CA TRP A 121 16.53 11.77 6.12
C TRP A 121 17.23 13.12 5.88
N ALA A 122 17.10 14.07 6.81
CA ALA A 122 17.78 15.35 6.71
C ALA A 122 19.32 15.19 6.76
N SER A 123 19.84 14.29 7.62
CA SER A 123 21.27 14.00 7.73
C SER A 123 21.84 13.40 6.43
N GLU A 124 21.13 12.42 5.85
CA GLU A 124 21.50 11.81 4.56
C GLU A 124 21.54 12.82 3.40
N ARG A 125 20.82 13.94 3.54
CA ARG A 125 20.75 15.03 2.56
C ARG A 125 21.67 16.20 2.89
N GLY A 126 22.52 16.09 3.91
CA GLY A 126 23.43 17.15 4.35
C GLY A 126 22.71 18.36 4.98
N LEU A 127 21.46 18.20 5.41
CA LEU A 127 20.66 19.23 6.09
C LEU A 127 20.87 19.17 7.61
N GLU A 128 22.10 19.41 8.07
CA GLU A 128 22.53 19.18 9.45
C GLU A 128 21.74 19.98 10.50
N THR A 129 21.43 21.24 10.21
CA THR A 129 20.65 22.09 11.12
C THR A 129 19.24 21.53 11.30
N GLN A 130 18.60 21.13 10.20
CA GLN A 130 17.28 20.54 10.17
C GLN A 130 17.24 19.17 10.86
N ALA A 131 18.27 18.35 10.64
CA ALA A 131 18.44 17.06 11.31
C ALA A 131 18.54 17.25 12.83
N THR A 132 19.36 18.21 13.28
CA THR A 132 19.53 18.55 14.70
C THR A 132 18.21 18.96 15.34
N THR A 133 17.46 19.87 14.71
CA THR A 133 16.15 20.31 15.21
C THR A 133 15.16 19.15 15.32
N ALA A 134 15.15 18.27 14.32
CA ALA A 134 14.27 17.10 14.33
C ALA A 134 14.66 16.09 15.44
N TYR A 135 15.96 15.80 15.64
CA TYR A 135 16.38 14.95 16.77
C TYR A 135 16.08 15.57 18.13
N GLN A 136 16.22 16.90 18.28
CA GLN A 136 15.82 17.59 19.51
C GLN A 136 14.33 17.42 19.78
N ARG A 137 13.49 17.62 18.76
CA ARG A 137 12.05 17.43 18.88
C ARG A 137 11.67 15.98 19.20
N ALA A 138 12.42 15.00 18.70
CA ALA A 138 12.25 13.60 19.09
C ALA A 138 12.53 13.37 20.58
N LEU A 139 13.59 13.98 21.14
CA LEU A 139 13.90 13.88 22.57
C LEU A 139 12.91 14.61 23.48
N GLU A 140 12.30 15.69 23.00
CA GLU A 140 11.20 16.35 23.73
C GLU A 140 9.98 15.44 23.90
N LEU A 141 9.72 14.58 22.92
CA LEU A 141 8.61 13.62 22.92
C LEU A 141 8.97 12.32 23.65
N ASP A 142 10.22 11.87 23.53
CA ASP A 142 10.76 10.69 24.21
C ASP A 142 12.19 10.98 24.72
N PRO A 143 12.34 11.41 25.98
CA PRO A 143 13.65 11.76 26.56
C PRO A 143 14.64 10.60 26.64
N ASN A 144 14.17 9.35 26.57
CA ASN A 144 15.00 8.17 26.65
C ASN A 144 15.43 7.63 25.29
N ASN A 145 15.01 8.27 24.20
CA ASN A 145 15.26 7.78 22.86
C ASN A 145 16.75 7.76 22.50
N GLU A 146 17.32 6.56 22.40
CA GLU A 146 18.74 6.37 22.11
C GLU A 146 19.12 6.86 20.72
N ALA A 147 18.29 6.63 19.70
CA ALA A 147 18.57 7.05 18.34
C ALA A 147 18.68 8.58 18.21
N ALA A 148 17.83 9.32 18.93
CA ALA A 148 17.90 10.77 18.96
C ALA A 148 19.09 11.31 19.77
N LYS A 149 19.49 10.64 20.87
CA LYS A 149 20.72 10.96 21.63
C LYS A 149 21.96 10.75 20.76
N ILE A 150 22.06 9.60 20.08
CA ILE A 150 23.15 9.29 19.16
C ILE A 150 23.18 10.30 18.01
N GLY A 151 22.03 10.61 17.41
CA GLY A 151 21.91 11.58 16.32
C GLY A 151 22.33 13.02 16.69
N LEU A 152 22.24 13.38 17.97
CA LEU A 152 22.73 14.67 18.50
C LEU A 152 24.19 14.63 18.96
N GLY A 153 24.87 13.48 18.86
CA GLY A 153 26.26 13.30 19.27
C GLY A 153 26.45 13.06 20.76
N TRP A 154 25.45 12.51 21.45
CA TRP A 154 25.61 12.04 22.83
C TRP A 154 26.39 10.72 22.84
N GLY A 155 27.07 10.44 23.96
CA GLY A 155 27.85 9.22 24.14
C GLY A 155 27.46 8.49 25.42
N GLN A 156 27.27 7.18 25.35
CA GLN A 156 26.93 6.32 26.47
C GLN A 156 28.19 5.69 27.07
N LEU A 157 28.38 5.84 28.37
CA LEU A 157 29.43 5.17 29.13
C LEU A 157 29.07 3.69 29.38
N SER A 158 30.06 2.89 29.79
CA SER A 158 29.87 1.46 30.08
C SER A 158 28.90 1.16 31.23
N ASP A 159 28.61 2.15 32.07
CA ASP A 159 27.62 2.08 33.16
C ASP A 159 26.18 2.42 32.69
N GLY A 160 25.99 2.66 31.39
CA GLY A 160 24.70 3.01 30.79
C GLY A 160 24.37 4.50 30.84
N SER A 161 25.20 5.34 31.48
CA SER A 161 24.96 6.78 31.60
C SER A 161 25.30 7.53 30.31
N TRP A 162 24.44 8.48 29.92
CA TRP A 162 24.62 9.28 28.71
C TRP A 162 25.29 10.63 29.01
N LYS A 163 26.30 10.98 28.21
CA LYS A 163 27.00 12.27 28.23
C LYS A 163 26.56 13.16 27.08
N LYS A 164 26.36 14.44 27.38
CA LYS A 164 25.93 15.43 26.37
C LYS A 164 27.07 15.72 25.39
N PRO A 165 26.77 16.25 24.19
CA PRO A 165 27.78 16.46 23.15
C PRO A 165 28.98 17.33 23.56
N ALA A 166 28.78 18.29 24.47
CA ALA A 166 29.87 19.11 25.02
C ALA A 166 30.84 18.28 25.88
N GLU A 167 30.32 17.44 26.78
CA GLU A 167 31.11 16.55 27.63
C GLU A 167 31.82 15.46 26.80
N VAL A 168 31.15 14.94 25.77
CA VAL A 168 31.73 13.98 24.83
C VAL A 168 32.94 14.58 24.11
N LYS A 169 32.85 15.85 23.66
CA LYS A 169 33.99 16.55 23.05
C LYS A 169 35.17 16.69 24.02
N GLU A 170 34.90 17.02 25.28
CA GLU A 170 35.95 17.09 26.32
C GLU A 170 36.59 15.73 26.61
N LEU A 171 35.81 14.66 26.61
CA LEU A 171 36.32 13.30 26.84
C LEU A 171 37.12 12.78 25.64
N ILE A 172 36.69 13.06 24.41
CA ILE A 172 37.45 12.76 23.20
C ILE A 172 38.80 13.53 23.22
N ALA A 173 38.80 14.80 23.65
CA ALA A 173 40.04 15.57 23.82
C ALA A 173 41.00 14.97 24.88
N LYS A 174 40.47 14.17 25.82
CA LYS A 174 41.22 13.41 26.82
C LYS A 174 41.56 11.98 26.37
N GLY A 175 41.36 11.66 25.10
CA GLY A 175 41.74 10.37 24.48
C GLY A 175 40.64 9.30 24.47
N TRP A 176 39.40 9.63 24.83
CA TRP A 176 38.27 8.69 24.74
C TRP A 176 37.81 8.52 23.28
N THR A 177 37.24 7.36 22.95
CA THR A 177 36.72 7.08 21.60
C THR A 177 35.21 6.91 21.62
N LEU A 178 34.52 7.53 20.65
CA LEU A 178 33.07 7.41 20.44
C LEU A 178 32.81 6.54 19.20
N SER A 179 32.13 5.41 19.37
CA SER A 179 31.74 4.53 18.25
C SER A 179 30.30 4.06 18.43
N GLY A 180 29.44 4.33 17.43
CA GLY A 180 28.03 3.90 17.45
C GLY A 180 27.23 4.42 18.65
N GLY A 181 27.63 5.54 19.25
CA GLY A 181 27.04 6.06 20.48
C GLY A 181 27.70 5.57 21.77
N SER A 182 28.62 4.60 21.74
CA SER A 182 29.35 4.12 22.92
C SER A 182 30.66 4.90 23.12
N LEU A 183 30.90 5.38 24.34
CA LEU A 183 32.06 6.18 24.73
C LEU A 183 33.01 5.36 25.60
N THR A 184 34.22 5.09 25.11
CA THR A 184 35.21 4.21 25.76
C THR A 184 36.48 4.96 26.13
N ALA A 185 37.05 4.63 27.29
CA ALA A 185 38.25 5.27 27.83
C ALA A 185 39.53 4.81 27.11
N PRO A 186 40.55 5.67 26.97
CA PRO A 186 41.87 5.24 26.52
C PRO A 186 42.45 4.25 27.54
N ALA A 187 43.03 3.15 27.05
CA ALA A 187 43.71 2.19 27.90
C ALA A 187 44.87 2.90 28.64
N SER A 188 44.74 3.08 29.95
CA SER A 188 45.85 3.59 30.77
C SER A 188 46.68 2.41 31.27
N SER A 189 47.95 2.47 30.91
CA SER A 189 49.07 1.65 31.33
C SER A 189 49.21 1.57 32.85
N GLY A 190 49.12 0.36 33.40
CA GLY A 190 49.62 -0.05 34.72
C GLY A 190 50.65 -1.17 34.55
N VAL A 191 51.83 -0.97 35.11
CA VAL A 191 53.09 -1.73 34.92
C VAL A 191 53.25 -2.86 35.95
N GLY A 192 53.88 -3.96 35.51
CA GLY A 192 54.63 -4.95 36.31
C GLY A 192 54.31 -6.38 35.85
N GLU A 193 55.21 -7.23 35.38
CA GLU A 193 56.68 -7.29 35.40
C GLU A 193 57.19 -8.15 34.23
N SER A 194 58.50 -8.04 34.00
CA SER A 194 59.28 -8.52 32.86
C SER A 194 59.35 -10.04 32.64
N GLN A 195 59.43 -10.42 31.36
CA GLN A 195 60.48 -11.19 30.66
C GLN A 195 59.80 -11.88 29.46
N GLY A 196 60.12 -11.59 28.21
CA GLY A 196 61.44 -11.70 27.59
C GLY A 196 61.47 -13.02 26.81
N GLY A 197 61.33 -12.97 25.49
CA GLY A 197 61.57 -14.14 24.63
C GLY A 197 60.78 -14.18 23.33
N ALA A 198 61.28 -13.49 22.29
CA ALA A 198 60.85 -13.74 20.93
C ALA A 198 61.70 -14.85 20.30
N ARG A 199 61.01 -15.89 19.77
CA ARG A 199 61.34 -16.76 18.61
C ARG A 199 62.61 -17.61 18.71
N LYS A 200 62.67 -18.84 18.22
CA LYS A 200 61.78 -19.82 17.58
C LYS A 200 62.66 -21.06 17.43
N LYS A 201 62.12 -22.27 17.59
CA LYS A 201 62.26 -23.36 16.60
C LYS A 201 61.44 -24.56 17.04
N ASP A 202 60.78 -25.10 16.04
CA ASP A 202 59.79 -26.17 16.02
C ASP A 202 60.37 -27.51 16.49
N VAL A 203 59.52 -28.38 17.06
CA VAL A 203 59.28 -29.80 16.69
C VAL A 203 58.09 -30.31 17.54
N GLU A 204 57.12 -30.93 16.83
CA GLU A 204 56.13 -31.99 17.15
C GLU A 204 56.08 -32.52 18.61
N ASP A 205 54.93 -32.81 19.27
CA ASP A 205 53.80 -33.66 18.83
C ASP A 205 52.60 -33.55 19.84
N ALA A 206 51.36 -33.47 19.32
CA ALA A 206 50.01 -33.84 19.87
C ALA A 206 49.51 -33.41 21.31
N PRO A 207 48.19 -33.52 21.62
CA PRO A 207 46.96 -33.09 20.93
C PRO A 207 46.12 -32.11 21.79
N THR A 208 45.29 -31.28 21.14
CA THR A 208 44.42 -30.24 21.75
C THR A 208 43.10 -30.80 22.35
N PRO A 209 42.65 -30.30 23.52
CA PRO A 209 41.30 -30.54 24.05
C PRO A 209 40.26 -29.55 23.50
N ASP A 210 39.01 -30.02 23.49
CA ASP A 210 37.84 -29.56 22.74
C ASP A 210 37.38 -28.10 22.93
N ALA A 211 36.89 -27.52 21.84
CA ALA A 211 36.15 -26.28 21.78
C ALA A 211 34.66 -26.46 22.17
N PRO A 212 33.97 -25.43 22.69
CA PRO A 212 32.55 -25.49 23.01
C PRO A 212 31.70 -25.71 21.76
N SER A 213 30.86 -26.74 21.81
CA SER A 213 29.90 -27.14 20.79
C SER A 213 28.94 -26.01 20.41
N THR A 214 28.95 -25.62 19.14
CA THR A 214 27.84 -25.01 18.42
C THR A 214 26.57 -25.84 18.67
N PRO A 215 25.39 -25.24 18.92
CA PRO A 215 24.15 -26.01 18.94
C PRO A 215 24.00 -26.70 17.58
N ALA A 216 23.88 -28.02 17.61
CA ALA A 216 23.65 -28.83 16.43
C ALA A 216 22.44 -28.28 15.70
N VAL A 217 22.69 -27.72 14.51
CA VAL A 217 21.67 -27.60 13.47
C VAL A 217 21.19 -29.02 13.25
N SER A 218 19.98 -29.34 13.72
CA SER A 218 19.32 -30.59 13.37
C SER A 218 19.42 -30.74 11.86
N GLU A 219 19.97 -31.86 11.39
CA GLU A 219 19.93 -32.24 9.98
C GLU A 219 18.47 -32.14 9.51
N SER A 220 18.12 -31.00 8.92
CA SER A 220 16.86 -30.86 8.23
C SER A 220 16.94 -31.81 7.06
N VAL A 221 15.87 -32.60 6.92
CA VAL A 221 15.66 -33.59 5.89
C VAL A 221 15.71 -32.89 4.54
N SER A 222 16.91 -32.69 4.04
CA SER A 222 17.17 -32.32 2.66
C SER A 222 17.17 -33.64 1.91
N GLU A 223 15.97 -34.09 1.53
CA GLU A 223 15.87 -34.98 0.39
C GLU A 223 16.58 -34.29 -0.77
N LYS A 224 17.82 -34.70 -1.04
CA LYS A 224 18.60 -34.22 -2.18
C LYS A 224 17.79 -34.60 -3.42
N LEU A 225 17.08 -33.62 -3.98
CA LEU A 225 16.41 -33.73 -5.27
C LEU A 225 17.33 -34.48 -6.22
N THR A 226 16.79 -35.53 -6.86
CA THR A 226 17.58 -36.35 -7.77
C THR A 226 18.19 -35.47 -8.87
N PRO A 227 19.35 -35.86 -9.44
CA PRO A 227 19.98 -35.09 -10.52
C PRO A 227 19.05 -34.77 -11.71
N ASP A 228 18.07 -35.65 -11.97
CA ASP A 228 17.05 -35.44 -12.99
C ASP A 228 15.99 -34.41 -12.59
N ALA A 229 15.59 -34.36 -11.31
CA ALA A 229 14.71 -33.33 -10.78
C ALA A 229 15.38 -31.94 -10.82
N LEU A 230 16.69 -31.86 -10.53
CA LEU A 230 17.49 -30.64 -10.66
C LEU A 230 17.56 -30.15 -12.12
N LYS A 231 17.83 -31.04 -13.08
CA LYS A 231 17.85 -30.68 -14.51
C LYS A 231 16.48 -30.24 -15.04
N ARG A 232 15.40 -30.91 -14.61
CA ARG A 232 14.02 -30.52 -14.97
C ARG A 232 13.72 -29.12 -14.44
N ARG A 233 14.13 -28.84 -13.20
CA ARG A 233 14.01 -27.54 -12.54
C ARG A 233 14.77 -26.44 -13.27
N GLU A 234 16.04 -26.65 -13.63
CA GLU A 234 16.83 -25.67 -14.39
C GLU A 234 16.18 -25.31 -15.73
N ARG A 235 15.68 -26.31 -16.47
CA ARG A 235 14.96 -26.07 -17.74
C ARG A 235 13.69 -25.24 -17.54
N GLU A 236 12.96 -25.50 -16.47
CA GLU A 236 11.75 -24.76 -16.15
C GLU A 236 12.05 -23.31 -15.76
N LEU A 237 13.11 -23.08 -14.98
CA LEU A 237 13.58 -21.73 -14.62
C LEU A 237 14.01 -20.93 -15.84
N GLU A 238 14.78 -21.53 -16.75
CA GLU A 238 15.21 -20.85 -17.99
C GLU A 238 14.03 -20.53 -18.91
N ARG A 239 13.01 -21.42 -18.96
CA ARG A 239 11.75 -21.12 -19.65
C ARG A 239 11.06 -19.91 -19.03
N ARG A 240 10.91 -19.88 -17.70
CA ARG A 240 10.31 -18.74 -16.96
C ARG A 240 11.08 -17.44 -17.19
N ARG A 241 12.42 -17.49 -17.25
CA ARG A 241 13.28 -16.34 -17.58
C ARG A 241 12.98 -15.76 -18.96
N LYS A 242 12.94 -16.61 -19.99
CA LYS A 242 12.63 -16.18 -21.36
C LYS A 242 11.20 -15.64 -21.51
N ASP A 243 10.24 -16.26 -20.81
CA ASP A 243 8.85 -15.80 -20.83
C ASP A 243 8.71 -14.43 -20.15
N ARG A 244 9.51 -14.15 -19.11
CA ARG A 244 9.62 -12.83 -18.46
C ARG A 244 10.18 -11.77 -19.39
N GLU A 245 11.29 -12.02 -20.07
CA GLU A 245 11.88 -11.07 -21.03
C GLU A 245 10.88 -10.68 -22.13
N LYS A 246 10.19 -11.68 -22.71
CA LYS A 246 9.13 -11.45 -23.69
C LYS A 246 7.94 -10.66 -23.11
N PHE A 247 7.61 -10.87 -21.85
CA PHE A 247 6.54 -10.13 -21.16
C PHE A 247 6.92 -8.67 -20.96
N GLU A 248 8.13 -8.39 -20.46
CA GLU A 248 8.62 -7.03 -20.26
C GLU A 248 8.67 -6.26 -21.57
N GLU A 249 9.11 -6.91 -22.66
CA GLU A 249 9.09 -6.30 -23.98
C GLU A 249 7.65 -6.00 -24.46
N LYS A 250 6.72 -6.94 -24.29
CA LYS A 250 5.31 -6.72 -24.66
C LYS A 250 4.68 -5.59 -23.85
N LYS A 251 4.89 -5.58 -22.54
CA LYS A 251 4.40 -4.54 -21.64
C LYS A 251 4.98 -3.18 -22.00
N ARG A 252 6.29 -3.13 -22.26
CA ARG A 252 6.95 -1.91 -22.73
C ARG A 252 6.27 -1.36 -23.98
N ARG A 253 6.01 -2.20 -24.97
CA ARG A 253 5.26 -1.80 -26.18
C ARG A 253 3.83 -1.32 -25.89
N GLU A 254 3.12 -1.97 -24.96
CA GLU A 254 1.78 -1.56 -24.54
C GLU A 254 1.75 -0.16 -23.90
N TYR A 255 2.75 0.14 -23.06
CA TYR A 255 2.88 1.42 -22.35
C TYR A 255 3.54 2.53 -23.19
N GLU A 256 4.44 2.19 -24.11
CA GLU A 256 4.98 3.10 -25.12
C GLU A 256 3.89 3.52 -26.11
N GLY A 257 3.07 2.56 -26.54
CA GLY A 257 1.92 2.81 -27.40
C GLY A 257 2.28 3.63 -28.65
N VAL A 258 1.36 4.52 -29.04
CA VAL A 258 1.55 5.49 -30.12
C VAL A 258 1.13 6.89 -29.65
N PRO A 259 1.56 7.97 -30.30
CA PRO A 259 1.04 9.31 -30.03
C PRO A 259 -0.49 9.36 -30.17
N TRP A 260 -1.17 10.12 -29.30
CA TRP A 260 -2.63 10.22 -29.29
C TRP A 260 -3.29 10.53 -30.65
N PRO A 261 -2.72 11.37 -31.55
CA PRO A 261 -3.27 11.56 -32.89
C PRO A 261 -3.36 10.28 -33.73
N SER A 262 -2.43 9.35 -33.54
CA SER A 262 -2.31 8.06 -34.23
C SER A 262 -3.02 6.91 -33.51
N ARG A 263 -3.81 7.21 -32.48
CA ARG A 263 -4.51 6.22 -31.66
C ARG A 263 -5.45 5.32 -32.47
N SER A 264 -5.67 4.11 -31.98
CA SER A 264 -6.70 3.21 -32.49
C SER A 264 -8.08 3.80 -32.22
N LYS A 265 -8.95 3.82 -33.24
CA LYS A 265 -10.36 4.22 -33.14
C LYS A 265 -11.26 3.09 -33.62
N ILE A 266 -12.00 2.47 -32.70
CA ILE A 266 -12.85 1.31 -32.98
C ILE A 266 -14.30 1.68 -32.73
N LYS A 267 -15.12 1.65 -33.78
CA LYS A 267 -16.57 1.82 -33.67
C LYS A 267 -17.22 0.47 -33.41
N SER A 268 -17.88 0.33 -32.27
CA SER A 268 -18.59 -0.88 -31.86
C SER A 268 -20.10 -0.66 -31.84
N ARG A 269 -20.88 -1.64 -31.36
CA ARG A 269 -22.34 -1.58 -31.36
C ARG A 269 -22.82 -0.47 -30.43
N ASN A 270 -22.29 -0.41 -29.22
CA ASN A 270 -22.71 0.49 -28.16
C ASN A 270 -21.71 1.63 -27.90
N TRP A 271 -20.44 1.48 -28.30
CA TRP A 271 -19.35 2.41 -27.94
C TRP A 271 -18.51 2.86 -29.13
N VAL A 272 -17.77 3.94 -28.94
CA VAL A 272 -16.58 4.27 -29.74
C VAL A 272 -15.37 4.20 -28.84
N ILE A 273 -14.41 3.33 -29.15
CA ILE A 273 -13.18 3.17 -28.36
C ILE A 273 -12.04 3.93 -29.02
N GLU A 274 -11.39 4.79 -28.26
CA GLU A 274 -10.17 5.50 -28.66
C GLU A 274 -9.05 5.14 -27.68
N CYS A 275 -8.01 4.46 -28.16
CA CYS A 275 -6.91 4.00 -27.31
C CYS A 275 -5.58 4.12 -28.04
N ASN A 276 -4.59 4.73 -27.39
CA ASN A 276 -3.23 4.89 -27.95
C ASN A 276 -2.20 3.92 -27.36
N SER A 277 -2.64 2.86 -26.69
CA SER A 277 -1.85 1.63 -26.52
C SER A 277 -1.86 0.82 -27.83
N THR A 278 -1.41 -0.44 -27.77
CA THR A 278 -1.39 -1.34 -28.93
C THR A 278 -2.80 -1.61 -29.49
N PRO A 279 -2.95 -1.91 -30.79
CA PRO A 279 -4.24 -2.28 -31.38
C PRO A 279 -4.92 -3.47 -30.70
N GLU A 280 -4.14 -4.43 -30.17
CA GLU A 280 -4.62 -5.59 -29.43
C GLU A 280 -5.29 -5.17 -28.12
N VAL A 281 -4.64 -4.27 -27.36
CA VAL A 281 -5.19 -3.69 -26.13
C VAL A 281 -6.47 -2.91 -26.43
N ALA A 282 -6.50 -2.10 -27.49
CA ALA A 282 -7.68 -1.35 -27.90
C ALA A 282 -8.89 -2.27 -28.20
N ARG A 283 -8.66 -3.40 -28.89
CA ARG A 283 -9.70 -4.41 -29.16
C ARG A 283 -10.19 -5.10 -27.89
N THR A 284 -9.28 -5.34 -26.94
CA THR A 284 -9.63 -5.92 -25.63
C THR A 284 -10.63 -5.02 -24.90
N TYR A 285 -10.37 -3.72 -24.84
CA TYR A 285 -11.28 -2.76 -24.21
C TYR A 285 -12.61 -2.61 -24.95
N GLN A 286 -12.60 -2.67 -26.29
CA GLN A 286 -13.84 -2.72 -27.06
C GLN A 286 -14.71 -3.90 -26.69
N TRP A 287 -14.11 -5.08 -26.52
CA TRP A 287 -14.84 -6.26 -26.10
C TRP A 287 -15.38 -6.13 -24.66
N ILE A 288 -14.56 -5.65 -23.71
CA ILE A 288 -14.98 -5.40 -22.32
C ILE A 288 -16.21 -4.50 -22.25
N MET A 289 -16.19 -3.35 -22.94
CA MET A 289 -17.28 -2.38 -22.91
C MET A 289 -18.58 -2.94 -23.52
N GLU A 290 -18.48 -3.77 -24.56
CA GLU A 290 -19.63 -4.47 -25.13
C GLU A 290 -20.18 -5.54 -24.20
N ALA A 291 -19.32 -6.31 -23.53
CA ALA A 291 -19.72 -7.29 -22.52
C ALA A 291 -20.44 -6.62 -21.33
N LEU A 292 -19.97 -5.45 -20.90
CA LEU A 292 -20.62 -4.62 -19.87
C LEU A 292 -22.02 -4.18 -20.31
N SER A 293 -22.15 -3.64 -21.53
CA SER A 293 -23.46 -3.24 -22.07
C SER A 293 -24.44 -4.40 -22.17
N ALA A 294 -23.97 -5.57 -22.59
CA ALA A 294 -24.78 -6.78 -22.66
C ALA A 294 -25.22 -7.26 -21.27
N THR A 295 -24.36 -7.13 -20.27
CA THR A 295 -24.65 -7.54 -18.88
C THR A 295 -25.67 -6.59 -18.24
N LEU A 296 -25.41 -5.28 -18.28
CA LEU A 296 -26.34 -4.26 -17.77
C LEU A 296 -27.70 -4.30 -18.47
N GLY A 297 -27.71 -4.52 -19.79
CA GLY A 297 -28.94 -4.62 -20.58
C GLY A 297 -29.84 -5.82 -20.22
N LYS A 298 -29.30 -6.87 -19.60
CA LYS A 298 -30.11 -7.99 -19.07
C LYS A 298 -30.86 -7.61 -17.80
N PHE A 299 -30.21 -6.83 -16.93
CA PHE A 299 -30.80 -6.37 -15.67
C PHE A 299 -31.77 -5.21 -15.88
N PHE A 300 -31.44 -4.27 -16.78
CA PHE A 300 -32.21 -3.03 -16.96
C PHE A 300 -32.73 -2.90 -18.39
N LYS A 301 -34.01 -3.21 -18.58
CA LYS A 301 -34.70 -3.19 -19.89
C LYS A 301 -35.23 -1.81 -20.33
N ALA A 302 -34.65 -0.72 -19.80
CA ALA A 302 -35.06 0.64 -20.14
C ALA A 302 -34.69 1.02 -21.58
N LYS A 303 -35.47 1.90 -22.20
CA LYS A 303 -35.16 2.48 -23.52
C LYS A 303 -34.00 3.47 -23.40
N ASP A 304 -33.24 3.63 -24.49
CA ASP A 304 -32.21 4.66 -24.54
C ASP A 304 -32.87 6.05 -24.62
N VAL A 305 -32.48 6.95 -23.72
CA VAL A 305 -32.93 8.35 -23.71
C VAL A 305 -31.98 9.26 -24.49
N ARG A 306 -30.75 8.80 -24.76
CA ARG A 306 -29.77 9.49 -25.61
C ARG A 306 -29.35 8.60 -26.78
N ARG A 307 -29.29 9.19 -27.99
CA ARG A 307 -28.96 8.48 -29.24
C ARG A 307 -27.45 8.37 -29.51
N GLN A 308 -26.65 9.26 -28.91
CA GLN A 308 -25.21 9.28 -29.13
C GLN A 308 -24.55 8.04 -28.53
N LYS A 309 -23.57 7.48 -29.25
CA LYS A 309 -22.69 6.43 -28.69
C LYS A 309 -21.63 7.11 -27.81
N PRO A 310 -21.49 6.72 -26.54
CA PRO A 310 -20.40 7.17 -25.69
C PRO A 310 -19.03 6.90 -26.31
N VAL A 311 -18.09 7.84 -26.15
CA VAL A 311 -16.68 7.63 -26.52
C VAL A 311 -15.89 7.23 -25.27
N VAL A 312 -15.14 6.15 -25.36
CA VAL A 312 -14.24 5.65 -24.32
C VAL A 312 -12.82 6.00 -24.73
N ARG A 313 -12.16 6.89 -23.99
CA ARG A 313 -10.79 7.36 -24.24
C ARG A 313 -9.84 6.72 -23.24
N ILE A 314 -8.86 5.98 -23.73
CA ILE A 314 -7.94 5.20 -22.90
C ILE A 314 -6.52 5.58 -23.27
N TYR A 315 -5.86 6.35 -22.42
CA TYR A 315 -4.46 6.74 -22.60
C TYR A 315 -3.53 5.55 -22.35
N ARG A 316 -2.35 5.54 -22.97
CA ARG A 316 -1.41 4.40 -22.93
C ARG A 316 -0.84 4.12 -21.54
N ASN A 317 -0.85 5.12 -20.65
CA ASN A 317 -0.40 5.00 -19.27
C ASN A 317 -1.00 6.13 -18.39
N HIS A 318 -0.75 6.03 -17.08
CA HIS A 318 -1.24 6.97 -16.08
C HIS A 318 -0.70 8.38 -16.27
N ASP A 319 0.58 8.52 -16.62
CA ASP A 319 1.24 9.83 -16.80
C ASP A 319 0.60 10.63 -17.94
N GLU A 320 0.37 9.99 -19.08
CA GLU A 320 -0.33 10.66 -20.19
C GLU A 320 -1.77 10.99 -19.83
N PHE A 321 -2.46 10.13 -19.07
CA PHE A 321 -3.81 10.44 -18.59
C PHE A 321 -3.82 11.66 -17.68
N MET A 322 -2.95 11.74 -16.68
CA MET A 322 -2.83 12.92 -15.82
C MET A 322 -2.51 14.16 -16.64
N LEU A 323 -1.53 14.06 -17.54
CA LEU A 323 -1.11 15.15 -18.43
C LEU A 323 -2.25 15.66 -19.32
N LYS A 324 -3.06 14.75 -19.90
CA LYS A 324 -4.10 15.11 -20.86
C LYS A 324 -5.41 15.52 -20.21
N THR A 325 -5.65 15.13 -18.97
CA THR A 325 -6.93 15.37 -18.27
C THR A 325 -6.82 16.38 -17.13
N GLY A 326 -5.61 16.64 -16.60
CA GLY A 326 -5.39 17.45 -15.41
C GLY A 326 -5.88 16.81 -14.11
N MET A 327 -6.22 15.51 -14.14
CA MET A 327 -6.66 14.78 -12.94
C MET A 327 -5.46 14.39 -12.08
N GLY A 328 -5.64 14.40 -10.75
CA GLY A 328 -4.61 13.97 -9.80
C GLY A 328 -4.39 12.46 -9.81
N GLY A 329 -3.23 12.02 -9.29
CA GLY A 329 -2.80 10.62 -9.35
C GLY A 329 -3.66 9.60 -8.57
N GLY A 330 -4.64 10.07 -7.80
CA GLY A 330 -5.64 9.23 -7.11
C GLY A 330 -6.87 8.90 -7.95
N VAL A 331 -6.89 9.21 -9.25
CA VAL A 331 -8.04 9.00 -10.15
C VAL A 331 -7.71 7.96 -11.22
N GLY A 332 -8.40 6.83 -11.22
CA GLY A 332 -8.24 5.77 -12.23
C GLY A 332 -8.90 6.09 -13.58
N GLY A 333 -9.97 6.87 -13.54
CA GLY A 333 -10.76 7.30 -14.68
C GLY A 333 -11.98 8.08 -14.23
N PHE A 334 -12.76 8.58 -15.19
CA PHE A 334 -14.00 9.30 -14.89
C PHE A 334 -14.97 9.29 -16.06
N TYR A 335 -16.25 9.37 -15.72
CA TYR A 335 -17.37 9.61 -16.63
C TYR A 335 -17.68 11.11 -16.74
N GLN A 336 -17.94 11.57 -17.97
CA GLN A 336 -18.34 12.94 -18.28
C GLN A 336 -19.85 13.01 -18.61
N PRO A 337 -20.72 13.51 -17.70
CA PRO A 337 -22.17 13.50 -17.91
C PRO A 337 -22.67 14.30 -19.13
N SER A 338 -21.94 15.33 -19.53
CA SER A 338 -22.31 16.25 -20.62
C SER A 338 -22.29 15.58 -21.99
N ASN A 339 -21.27 14.76 -22.27
CA ASN A 339 -21.06 14.10 -23.55
C ASN A 339 -21.08 12.56 -23.47
N GLN A 340 -21.33 12.02 -22.28
CA GLN A 340 -21.34 10.61 -21.93
C GLN A 340 -19.99 9.87 -22.05
N ASN A 341 -18.88 10.59 -22.22
CA ASN A 341 -17.61 9.95 -22.46
C ASN A 341 -17.05 9.32 -21.17
N VAL A 342 -16.34 8.22 -21.35
CA VAL A 342 -15.53 7.59 -20.31
C VAL A 342 -14.07 7.85 -20.63
N VAL A 343 -13.29 8.26 -19.63
CA VAL A 343 -11.86 8.55 -19.79
C VAL A 343 -11.09 7.75 -18.75
N ALA A 344 -10.06 7.02 -19.18
CA ALA A 344 -9.22 6.17 -18.32
C ALA A 344 -7.82 6.01 -18.92
N TYR A 345 -6.99 5.15 -18.33
CA TYR A 345 -5.69 4.75 -18.88
C TYR A 345 -5.46 3.24 -18.81
N HIS A 346 -4.55 2.76 -19.65
CA HIS A 346 -4.03 1.39 -19.63
C HIS A 346 -3.06 1.22 -18.46
N GLY A 347 -3.40 0.36 -17.49
CA GLY A 347 -2.61 0.10 -16.29
C GLY A 347 -3.42 -0.38 -15.09
N THR A 348 -2.85 -0.20 -13.90
CA THR A 348 -3.47 -0.47 -12.60
C THR A 348 -3.76 0.82 -11.88
N PHE A 349 -4.77 0.78 -11.02
CA PHE A 349 -5.23 1.88 -10.18
C PHE A 349 -5.42 1.39 -8.74
N GLY A 350 -4.82 2.06 -7.77
CA GLY A 350 -4.88 1.62 -6.37
C GLY A 350 -4.23 0.25 -6.17
N LEU A 351 -4.75 -0.53 -5.20
CA LEU A 351 -4.19 -1.83 -4.84
C LEU A 351 -4.58 -2.94 -5.83
N THR A 352 -5.86 -2.97 -6.21
CA THR A 352 -6.50 -4.07 -6.96
C THR A 352 -7.19 -3.58 -8.23
N GLY A 353 -7.30 -2.27 -8.42
CA GLY A 353 -7.98 -1.71 -9.58
C GLY A 353 -7.17 -1.92 -10.84
N THR A 354 -7.84 -2.27 -11.92
CA THR A 354 -7.27 -2.37 -13.27
C THR A 354 -8.03 -1.43 -14.19
N THR A 355 -7.51 -1.19 -15.39
CA THR A 355 -8.32 -0.50 -16.41
C THR A 355 -9.68 -1.18 -16.62
N TYR A 356 -9.79 -2.51 -16.46
CA TYR A 356 -11.07 -3.20 -16.53
C TYR A 356 -12.04 -2.71 -15.45
N THR A 357 -11.63 -2.68 -14.18
CA THR A 357 -12.53 -2.30 -13.07
C THR A 357 -12.97 -0.85 -13.21
N VAL A 358 -12.04 0.05 -13.58
CA VAL A 358 -12.34 1.46 -13.88
C VAL A 358 -13.33 1.58 -15.04
N LEU A 359 -13.09 0.89 -16.15
CA LEU A 359 -13.99 0.92 -17.31
C LEU A 359 -15.36 0.32 -17.00
N ALA A 360 -15.44 -0.71 -16.16
CA ALA A 360 -16.69 -1.30 -15.72
C ALA A 360 -17.48 -0.35 -14.81
N HIS A 361 -16.81 0.32 -13.86
CA HIS A 361 -17.40 1.34 -12.99
C HIS A 361 -17.89 2.55 -13.79
N GLU A 362 -16.99 3.23 -14.52
CA GLU A 362 -17.32 4.43 -15.29
C GLU A 362 -18.23 4.12 -16.49
N GLY A 363 -18.10 2.93 -17.08
CA GLY A 363 -19.01 2.42 -18.10
C GLY A 363 -20.43 2.22 -17.59
N THR A 364 -20.59 1.87 -16.30
CA THR A 364 -21.90 1.80 -15.65
C THR A 364 -22.53 3.19 -15.54
N HIS A 365 -21.75 4.23 -15.23
CA HIS A 365 -22.23 5.62 -15.28
C HIS A 365 -22.64 6.05 -16.69
N ALA A 366 -21.89 5.67 -17.71
CA ALA A 366 -22.29 5.92 -19.10
C ALA A 366 -23.58 5.18 -19.48
N PHE A 367 -23.77 3.94 -19.01
CA PHE A 367 -25.04 3.23 -19.17
C PHE A 367 -26.20 3.94 -18.45
N GLN A 368 -26.00 4.35 -17.20
CA GLN A 368 -26.99 5.13 -16.43
C GLN A 368 -27.35 6.42 -17.16
N GLY A 369 -26.37 7.19 -17.61
CA GLY A 369 -26.60 8.42 -18.38
C GLY A 369 -27.31 8.19 -19.71
N LYS A 370 -27.20 7.00 -20.30
CA LYS A 370 -27.88 6.60 -21.54
C LYS A 370 -29.32 6.13 -21.31
N LYS A 371 -29.63 5.56 -20.15
CA LYS A 371 -30.94 5.00 -19.80
C LYS A 371 -31.81 5.91 -18.94
N MET A 372 -31.21 6.72 -18.08
CA MET A 372 -31.91 7.61 -17.16
C MET A 372 -32.08 9.00 -17.77
N ALA A 373 -33.33 9.42 -17.98
CA ALA A 373 -33.64 10.76 -18.50
C ALA A 373 -33.10 11.87 -17.58
N ASN A 374 -33.25 11.69 -16.28
CA ASN A 374 -32.73 12.60 -15.27
C ASN A 374 -31.99 11.84 -14.17
N MET A 375 -30.70 11.58 -14.40
CA MET A 375 -29.83 10.88 -13.44
C MET A 375 -29.76 11.59 -12.08
N GLY A 376 -29.97 12.92 -12.04
CA GLY A 376 -29.98 13.71 -10.81
C GLY A 376 -31.22 13.49 -9.92
N ASN A 377 -32.23 12.74 -10.39
CA ASN A 377 -33.36 12.32 -9.58
C ASN A 377 -33.00 11.22 -8.57
N TYR A 378 -31.87 10.52 -8.78
CA TYR A 378 -31.46 9.40 -7.95
C TYR A 378 -30.39 9.85 -6.96
N PRO A 379 -30.50 9.44 -5.68
CA PRO A 379 -29.42 9.64 -4.71
C PRO A 379 -28.15 8.86 -5.08
N ASN A 380 -27.00 9.34 -4.60
CA ASN A 380 -25.70 8.75 -4.92
C ASN A 380 -25.58 7.29 -4.50
N TRP A 381 -26.24 6.83 -3.43
CA TRP A 381 -26.17 5.42 -3.03
C TRP A 381 -26.65 4.49 -4.15
N TYR A 382 -27.66 4.93 -4.92
CA TYR A 382 -28.22 4.14 -6.00
C TYR A 382 -27.30 4.18 -7.23
N ILE A 383 -26.80 5.37 -7.58
CA ILE A 383 -25.95 5.60 -8.74
C ILE A 383 -24.57 4.95 -8.55
N GLU A 384 -23.89 5.24 -7.44
CA GLU A 384 -22.58 4.69 -7.12
C GLU A 384 -22.69 3.22 -6.71
N GLY A 385 -23.71 2.82 -5.94
CA GLY A 385 -23.89 1.42 -5.55
C GLY A 385 -24.05 0.48 -6.75
N MET A 386 -24.77 0.92 -7.79
CA MET A 386 -24.86 0.20 -9.05
C MET A 386 -23.50 0.12 -9.76
N ALA A 387 -22.77 1.24 -9.82
CA ALA A 387 -21.47 1.32 -10.48
C ALA A 387 -20.43 0.44 -9.78
N VAL A 388 -20.43 0.40 -8.44
CA VAL A 388 -19.58 -0.50 -7.67
C VAL A 388 -20.01 -1.97 -7.84
N TYR A 389 -21.32 -2.28 -7.86
CA TYR A 389 -21.78 -3.66 -8.03
C TYR A 389 -21.42 -4.25 -9.41
N PHE A 390 -21.59 -3.49 -10.49
CA PHE A 390 -21.27 -3.93 -11.85
C PHE A 390 -19.84 -3.59 -12.30
N GLY A 391 -19.14 -2.75 -11.54
CA GLY A 391 -17.74 -2.40 -11.69
C GLY A 391 -16.86 -3.25 -10.78
N ASP A 392 -16.54 -2.73 -9.59
CA ASP A 392 -15.65 -3.36 -8.61
C ASP A 392 -16.12 -4.74 -8.13
N GLY A 393 -17.44 -4.96 -8.05
CA GLY A 393 -18.08 -6.24 -7.74
C GLY A 393 -18.23 -7.15 -8.95
N SER A 394 -17.35 -7.02 -9.94
CA SER A 394 -17.37 -7.83 -11.14
C SER A 394 -15.95 -8.24 -11.57
N LYS A 395 -15.87 -9.37 -12.27
CA LYS A 395 -14.64 -9.80 -12.96
C LYS A 395 -14.93 -10.18 -14.39
N LEU A 396 -13.87 -10.18 -15.16
CA LEU A 396 -13.88 -10.65 -16.53
C LEU A 396 -13.63 -12.16 -16.55
N ASP A 397 -14.61 -12.94 -16.96
CA ASP A 397 -14.38 -14.33 -17.36
C ASP A 397 -13.83 -14.32 -18.79
N TYR A 398 -12.50 -14.33 -18.89
CA TYR A 398 -11.77 -14.35 -20.15
C TYR A 398 -12.09 -15.60 -20.98
N SER A 399 -12.30 -16.75 -20.33
CA SER A 399 -12.58 -18.02 -21.02
C SER A 399 -13.95 -17.99 -21.72
N LYS A 400 -14.95 -17.45 -21.03
CA LYS A 400 -16.33 -17.37 -21.54
C LYS A 400 -16.62 -16.07 -22.28
N LYS A 401 -15.65 -15.14 -22.30
CA LYS A 401 -15.81 -13.78 -22.80
C LYS A 401 -17.09 -13.13 -22.25
N LYS A 402 -17.23 -13.13 -20.91
CA LYS A 402 -18.38 -12.54 -20.21
C LYS A 402 -17.91 -11.81 -18.95
N ILE A 403 -18.68 -10.81 -18.55
CA ILE A 403 -18.55 -10.21 -17.21
C ILE A 403 -19.37 -11.04 -16.23
N VAL A 404 -18.75 -11.38 -15.11
CA VAL A 404 -19.39 -12.03 -13.96
C VAL A 404 -19.56 -10.96 -12.89
N SER A 405 -20.80 -10.62 -12.55
CA SER A 405 -21.17 -9.60 -11.56
C SER A 405 -21.62 -10.24 -10.25
N GLY A 406 -21.63 -9.45 -9.17
CA GLY A 406 -22.05 -9.89 -7.84
C GLY A 406 -20.92 -10.49 -7.01
N LEU A 407 -19.68 -10.33 -7.46
CA LEU A 407 -18.49 -10.63 -6.67
C LEU A 407 -18.35 -9.64 -5.52
N ILE A 408 -17.55 -10.06 -4.55
CA ILE A 408 -17.37 -9.30 -3.32
C ILE A 408 -16.04 -8.54 -3.39
N PRO A 409 -16.05 -7.20 -3.63
CA PRO A 409 -14.85 -6.38 -3.58
C PRO A 409 -14.29 -6.37 -2.16
N ARG A 410 -13.16 -7.06 -1.99
CA ARG A 410 -12.49 -7.35 -0.72
C ARG A 410 -12.35 -6.13 0.18
N ASP A 411 -11.65 -5.10 -0.29
CA ASP A 411 -11.38 -3.86 0.48
C ASP A 411 -12.67 -3.17 0.94
N ARG A 412 -13.72 -3.19 0.09
CA ARG A 412 -15.00 -2.56 0.42
C ARG A 412 -15.78 -3.38 1.44
N LEU A 413 -15.75 -4.71 1.34
CA LEU A 413 -16.37 -5.60 2.31
C LEU A 413 -15.77 -5.36 3.70
N PHE A 414 -14.45 -5.37 3.81
CA PHE A 414 -13.82 -5.20 5.11
C PHE A 414 -14.10 -3.83 5.71
N HIS A 415 -14.02 -2.77 4.89
CA HIS A 415 -14.37 -1.43 5.34
C HIS A 415 -15.83 -1.32 5.85
N ILE A 416 -16.81 -1.90 5.15
CA ILE A 416 -18.20 -1.84 5.62
C ILE A 416 -18.44 -2.73 6.84
N GLN A 417 -17.82 -3.91 6.91
CA GLN A 417 -17.93 -4.78 8.08
C GLN A 417 -17.34 -4.13 9.33
N GLU A 418 -16.18 -3.47 9.21
CA GLU A 418 -15.60 -2.67 10.28
C GLU A 418 -16.57 -1.57 10.74
N LYS A 419 -17.08 -0.76 9.79
CA LYS A 419 -18.07 0.29 10.10
C LYS A 419 -19.32 -0.26 10.80
N ILE A 420 -19.79 -1.45 10.44
CA ILE A 420 -20.94 -2.09 11.11
C ILE A 420 -20.55 -2.49 12.54
N ARG A 421 -19.42 -3.16 12.73
CA ARG A 421 -18.93 -3.59 14.06
C ARG A 421 -18.70 -2.42 15.00
N GLU A 422 -18.19 -1.30 14.48
CA GLU A 422 -17.97 -0.07 15.24
C GLU A 422 -19.22 0.81 15.38
N ASN A 423 -20.34 0.40 14.80
CA ASN A 423 -21.58 1.18 14.73
C ASN A 423 -21.40 2.59 14.11
N LYS A 424 -20.45 2.72 13.17
CA LYS A 424 -20.15 3.95 12.40
C LYS A 424 -20.68 3.91 10.96
N HIS A 425 -21.35 2.83 10.56
CA HIS A 425 -21.98 2.73 9.24
C HIS A 425 -23.10 3.76 9.07
N THR A 426 -23.38 4.15 7.82
CA THR A 426 -24.48 5.07 7.54
C THR A 426 -25.81 4.33 7.70
N PRO A 427 -26.74 4.78 8.55
CA PRO A 427 -28.07 4.16 8.64
C PRO A 427 -28.76 4.17 7.27
N LEU A 428 -29.38 3.07 6.88
CA LEU A 428 -29.99 2.86 5.56
C LEU A 428 -31.01 3.94 5.24
N SER A 429 -31.80 4.37 6.24
CA SER A 429 -32.74 5.46 6.06
C SER A 429 -32.04 6.77 5.64
N LYS A 430 -30.92 7.11 6.28
CA LYS A 430 -30.14 8.32 5.94
C LYS A 430 -29.43 8.15 4.59
N LEU A 431 -28.86 6.97 4.32
CA LEU A 431 -28.19 6.66 3.06
C LEU A 431 -29.15 6.85 1.87
N GLY A 432 -30.40 6.41 2.03
CA GLY A 432 -31.48 6.54 1.05
C GLY A 432 -31.78 7.96 0.57
N GLY A 433 -31.34 9.00 1.30
CA GLY A 433 -31.50 10.41 0.94
C GLY A 433 -30.24 11.25 1.03
N LEU A 434 -29.06 10.63 1.14
CA LEU A 434 -27.82 11.37 1.37
C LEU A 434 -27.48 12.29 0.19
N ALA A 435 -27.26 13.57 0.48
CA ALA A 435 -26.94 14.57 -0.54
C ALA A 435 -25.52 14.39 -1.11
N ARG A 436 -25.34 14.78 -2.38
CA ARG A 436 -24.08 14.61 -3.12
C ARG A 436 -22.86 15.23 -2.42
N ASN A 437 -23.01 16.39 -1.78
CA ASN A 437 -21.92 17.08 -1.06
C ASN A 437 -21.54 16.41 0.28
N ARG A 438 -22.37 15.48 0.77
CA ARG A 438 -22.12 14.70 2.00
C ARG A 438 -21.69 13.27 1.70
N PHE A 439 -21.72 12.87 0.43
CA PHE A 439 -21.30 11.55 -0.03
C PHE A 439 -19.79 11.54 -0.25
N SER A 440 -19.08 10.68 0.48
CA SER A 440 -17.62 10.54 0.46
C SER A 440 -17.21 9.13 0.03
N GLY A 441 -15.89 8.89 -0.13
CA GLY A 441 -15.34 7.59 -0.52
C GLY A 441 -15.81 6.40 0.34
N THR A 442 -16.05 6.62 1.63
CA THR A 442 -16.52 5.58 2.56
C THR A 442 -17.93 5.10 2.23
N HIS A 443 -18.77 5.94 1.61
CA HIS A 443 -20.17 5.61 1.29
C HIS A 443 -20.30 4.71 0.07
N TYR A 444 -19.24 4.54 -0.74
CA TYR A 444 -19.24 3.58 -1.83
C TYR A 444 -19.36 2.14 -1.29
N ALA A 445 -18.69 1.83 -0.18
CA ALA A 445 -18.79 0.52 0.48
C ALA A 445 -20.21 0.27 1.01
N ASP A 446 -20.81 1.27 1.69
CA ASP A 446 -22.19 1.21 2.19
C ASP A 446 -23.17 0.96 1.04
N SER A 447 -22.99 1.70 -0.06
CA SER A 447 -23.88 1.64 -1.23
C SER A 447 -23.78 0.30 -1.97
N TRP A 448 -22.57 -0.22 -2.13
CA TRP A 448 -22.34 -1.56 -2.69
C TRP A 448 -22.99 -2.63 -1.82
N ALA A 449 -22.79 -2.59 -0.51
CA ALA A 449 -23.33 -3.59 0.40
C ALA A 449 -24.86 -3.67 0.35
N VAL A 450 -25.54 -2.53 0.20
CA VAL A 450 -27.00 -2.48 0.01
C VAL A 450 -27.41 -3.09 -1.33
N TRP A 451 -26.73 -2.75 -2.42
CA TRP A 451 -26.96 -3.36 -3.74
C TRP A 451 -26.76 -4.87 -3.73
N HIS A 452 -25.67 -5.32 -3.11
CA HIS A 452 -25.33 -6.73 -2.97
C HIS A 452 -26.38 -7.47 -2.14
N TYR A 453 -26.82 -6.93 -1.01
CA TYR A 453 -27.93 -7.49 -0.24
C TYR A 453 -29.24 -7.60 -1.04
N LEU A 454 -29.60 -6.55 -1.79
CA LEU A 454 -30.84 -6.53 -2.56
C LEU A 454 -30.83 -7.51 -3.74
N ILE A 455 -29.67 -7.83 -4.32
CA ILE A 455 -29.55 -8.72 -5.48
C ILE A 455 -29.20 -10.16 -5.08
N ASN A 456 -28.30 -10.34 -4.10
CA ASN A 456 -27.69 -11.61 -3.71
C ASN A 456 -28.13 -12.11 -2.32
N GLY A 457 -28.79 -11.27 -1.52
CA GLY A 457 -29.22 -11.62 -0.17
C GLY A 457 -30.37 -12.64 -0.11
N PRO A 458 -30.75 -13.07 1.10
CA PRO A 458 -31.75 -14.12 1.33
C PRO A 458 -33.09 -13.86 0.62
N GLU A 459 -33.52 -12.59 0.62
CA GLU A 459 -34.78 -12.13 0.02
C GLU A 459 -34.57 -11.45 -1.36
N SER A 460 -33.60 -11.93 -2.13
CA SER A 460 -33.19 -11.36 -3.44
C SER A 460 -34.34 -11.05 -4.40
N LYS A 461 -35.39 -11.87 -4.45
CA LYS A 461 -36.58 -11.60 -5.29
C LYS A 461 -37.30 -10.30 -4.87
N LYS A 462 -37.42 -10.05 -3.55
CA LYS A 462 -37.99 -8.80 -3.02
C LYS A 462 -37.03 -7.65 -3.25
N GLY A 463 -35.74 -7.84 -3.01
CA GLY A 463 -34.72 -6.81 -3.21
C GLY A 463 -34.56 -6.37 -4.68
N GLN A 464 -34.63 -7.28 -5.64
CA GLN A 464 -34.63 -6.93 -7.06
C GLN A 464 -35.89 -6.14 -7.47
N ARG A 465 -37.04 -6.45 -6.88
CA ARG A 465 -38.28 -5.65 -7.07
C ARG A 465 -38.17 -4.28 -6.42
N PHE A 466 -37.55 -4.18 -5.24
CA PHE A 466 -37.22 -2.91 -4.61
C PHE A 466 -36.40 -2.02 -5.56
N LEU A 467 -35.30 -2.54 -6.12
CA LEU A 467 -34.44 -1.79 -7.04
C LEU A 467 -35.20 -1.38 -8.31
N ALA A 468 -35.99 -2.30 -8.90
CA ALA A 468 -36.79 -2.00 -10.08
C ALA A 468 -37.85 -0.91 -9.83
N GLU A 469 -38.55 -0.94 -8.69
CA GLU A 469 -39.49 0.12 -8.32
C GLU A 469 -38.78 1.44 -8.02
N TYR A 470 -37.63 1.40 -7.35
CA TYR A 470 -36.82 2.59 -7.09
C TYR A 470 -36.37 3.26 -8.40
N TRP A 471 -35.97 2.47 -9.39
CA TRP A 471 -35.72 2.93 -10.76
C TRP A 471 -36.94 3.66 -11.33
N LEU A 472 -38.10 3.01 -11.36
CA LEU A 472 -39.33 3.58 -11.93
C LEU A 472 -39.80 4.86 -11.21
N MET A 473 -39.57 4.98 -9.90
CA MET A 473 -39.87 6.21 -9.16
C MET A 473 -39.00 7.38 -9.65
N GLY A 474 -37.70 7.13 -9.88
CA GLY A 474 -36.75 8.16 -10.32
C GLY A 474 -36.96 8.64 -11.75
N GLU A 475 -37.59 7.81 -12.61
CA GLU A 475 -38.03 8.26 -13.93
C GLU A 475 -39.11 9.34 -13.86
N LYS A 476 -39.94 9.32 -12.81
CA LYS A 476 -41.09 10.23 -12.66
C LYS A 476 -40.77 11.45 -11.81
N ARG A 477 -39.95 11.31 -10.76
CA ARG A 477 -39.64 12.37 -9.79
C ARG A 477 -38.33 12.12 -9.08
N ARG A 478 -37.81 13.14 -8.39
CA ARG A 478 -36.67 12.97 -7.48
C ARG A 478 -37.03 11.98 -6.36
N VAL A 479 -36.15 11.01 -6.13
CA VAL A 479 -36.25 10.00 -5.06
C VAL A 479 -35.34 10.42 -3.91
N ALA A 480 -35.77 10.17 -2.69
CA ALA A 480 -35.02 10.51 -1.47
C ALA A 480 -35.30 9.49 -0.35
N GLN A 481 -34.87 9.82 0.87
CA GLN A 481 -35.02 9.02 2.08
C GLN A 481 -36.45 8.50 2.28
N ARG A 482 -37.47 9.33 2.03
CA ARG A 482 -38.87 8.92 2.17
C ARG A 482 -39.22 7.73 1.27
N GLN A 483 -38.88 7.78 -0.01
CA GLN A 483 -39.18 6.68 -0.94
C GLN A 483 -38.39 5.42 -0.63
N PHE A 484 -37.15 5.58 -0.15
CA PHE A 484 -36.37 4.45 0.34
C PHE A 484 -37.09 3.75 1.50
N ASN A 485 -37.53 4.52 2.50
CA ASN A 485 -38.26 4.00 3.66
C ASN A 485 -39.60 3.35 3.25
N GLU A 486 -40.37 3.97 2.35
CA GLU A 486 -41.62 3.43 1.82
C GLU A 486 -41.42 2.05 1.17
N LEU A 487 -40.34 1.88 0.39
CA LEU A 487 -40.01 0.58 -0.21
C LEU A 487 -39.46 -0.42 0.82
N ALA A 488 -38.70 0.05 1.81
CA ALA A 488 -38.20 -0.81 2.89
C ALA A 488 -39.36 -1.37 3.72
N GLU A 489 -40.34 -0.53 4.06
CA GLU A 489 -41.57 -0.94 4.72
C GLU A 489 -42.36 -1.95 3.88
N LYS A 490 -42.56 -1.66 2.59
CA LYS A 490 -43.28 -2.54 1.66
C LYS A 490 -42.66 -3.94 1.52
N TYR A 491 -41.33 -4.03 1.46
CA TYR A 491 -40.63 -5.28 1.13
C TYR A 491 -40.01 -6.01 2.32
N PHE A 492 -39.70 -5.29 3.40
CA PHE A 492 -38.95 -5.79 4.55
C PHE A 492 -39.59 -5.43 5.89
N GLY A 493 -40.83 -4.94 5.91
CA GLY A 493 -41.57 -4.58 7.13
C GLY A 493 -41.26 -3.17 7.63
N SER A 494 -39.98 -2.84 7.76
CA SER A 494 -39.53 -1.49 8.09
C SER A 494 -38.07 -1.25 7.67
N VAL A 495 -37.65 0.02 7.63
CA VAL A 495 -36.23 0.33 7.37
C VAL A 495 -35.29 -0.19 8.46
N ASN A 496 -35.77 -0.27 9.71
CA ASN A 496 -34.97 -0.77 10.84
C ASN A 496 -34.82 -2.29 10.79
N GLU A 497 -35.86 -3.02 10.40
CA GLU A 497 -35.78 -4.47 10.20
C GLU A 497 -34.88 -4.80 9.00
N MET A 498 -35.07 -4.08 7.88
CA MET A 498 -34.18 -4.19 6.72
C MET A 498 -32.72 -3.93 7.10
N GLU A 499 -32.43 -2.93 7.93
CA GLU A 499 -31.08 -2.61 8.38
C GLU A 499 -30.48 -3.71 9.25
N LYS A 500 -31.25 -4.32 10.16
CA LYS A 500 -30.78 -5.46 10.97
C LYS A 500 -30.45 -6.67 10.10
N ASP A 501 -31.32 -7.01 9.16
CA ASP A 501 -31.13 -8.13 8.23
C ASP A 501 -29.94 -7.88 7.31
N TRP A 502 -29.82 -6.65 6.81
CA TRP A 502 -28.70 -6.21 5.99
C TRP A 502 -27.37 -6.29 6.76
N GLN A 503 -27.29 -5.78 8.00
CA GLN A 503 -26.07 -5.87 8.81
C GLN A 503 -25.68 -7.32 9.05
N LYS A 504 -26.64 -8.19 9.43
CA LYS A 504 -26.40 -9.62 9.63
C LYS A 504 -25.87 -10.27 8.35
N TYR A 505 -26.46 -9.95 7.21
CA TYR A 505 -26.01 -10.43 5.91
C TYR A 505 -24.57 -9.99 5.62
N VAL A 506 -24.27 -8.69 5.70
CA VAL A 506 -22.95 -8.14 5.39
C VAL A 506 -21.86 -8.71 6.30
N LEU A 507 -22.14 -8.87 7.59
CA LEU A 507 -21.21 -9.49 8.55
C LEU A 507 -20.99 -10.99 8.29
N SER A 508 -21.92 -11.66 7.61
CA SER A 508 -21.79 -13.08 7.23
C SER A 508 -21.03 -13.31 5.92
N LEU A 509 -20.84 -12.26 5.11
CA LEU A 509 -20.11 -12.37 3.85
C LEU A 509 -18.63 -12.65 4.10
N LYS A 510 -18.07 -13.57 3.30
CA LYS A 510 -16.63 -13.79 3.16
C LYS A 510 -16.19 -13.22 1.80
N PRO A 511 -15.01 -12.58 1.71
CA PRO A 511 -14.49 -12.16 0.42
C PRO A 511 -14.23 -13.40 -0.45
N ASP A 512 -14.36 -13.23 -1.77
CA ASP A 512 -13.89 -14.26 -2.69
C ASP A 512 -12.38 -14.48 -2.51
N PRO A 513 -11.87 -15.71 -2.71
CA PRO A 513 -10.43 -15.94 -2.72
C PRO A 513 -9.73 -15.03 -3.73
N ALA A 514 -8.53 -14.55 -3.40
CA ALA A 514 -7.79 -13.64 -4.27
C ALA A 514 -7.24 -14.31 -5.55
N GLY A 515 -7.52 -15.60 -5.75
CA GLY A 515 -6.99 -16.43 -6.82
C GLY A 515 -7.62 -17.82 -6.79
N GLU A 516 -7.15 -18.69 -7.68
CA GLU A 516 -7.65 -20.05 -7.88
C GLU A 516 -6.52 -21.06 -7.64
N ILE A 517 -6.87 -22.27 -7.19
CA ILE A 517 -5.90 -23.36 -6.99
C ILE A 517 -5.88 -24.24 -8.26
N GLU A 518 -4.70 -24.38 -8.87
CA GLU A 518 -4.40 -25.25 -10.00
C GLU A 518 -3.35 -26.29 -9.58
N GLY A 519 -3.79 -27.46 -9.10
CA GLY A 519 -2.90 -28.51 -8.60
C GLY A 519 -2.18 -28.08 -7.32
N ASP A 520 -0.85 -28.10 -7.33
CA ASP A 520 -0.01 -27.67 -6.21
C ASP A 520 0.22 -26.15 -6.15
N ARG A 521 -0.53 -25.39 -6.96
CA ARG A 521 -0.28 -23.97 -7.17
C ARG A 521 -1.52 -23.13 -6.93
N PHE A 522 -1.37 -22.05 -6.19
CA PHE A 522 -2.34 -20.96 -6.17
C PHE A 522 -1.94 -19.88 -7.17
N VAL A 523 -2.88 -19.42 -7.98
CA VAL A 523 -2.67 -18.41 -9.01
C VAL A 523 -3.69 -17.30 -8.84
N SER A 524 -3.18 -16.08 -8.62
CA SER A 524 -3.97 -14.87 -8.56
C SER A 524 -3.80 -14.05 -9.82
N MET A 525 -4.90 -13.89 -10.56
CA MET A 525 -4.93 -12.98 -11.69
C MET A 525 -5.05 -11.54 -11.29
N ASP A 526 -5.93 -11.23 -10.34
CA ASP A 526 -6.18 -9.85 -9.98
C ASP A 526 -4.94 -9.20 -9.34
N PHE A 527 -4.08 -10.01 -8.72
CA PHE A 527 -2.84 -9.58 -8.08
C PHE A 527 -1.57 -10.05 -8.81
N MET A 528 -1.72 -10.66 -10.00
CA MET A 528 -0.63 -11.04 -10.91
C MET A 528 0.50 -11.87 -10.25
N PHE A 529 0.16 -12.76 -9.33
CA PHE A 529 1.13 -13.61 -8.65
C PHE A 529 0.65 -15.06 -8.59
N SER A 530 1.59 -15.95 -8.28
CA SER A 530 1.30 -17.33 -7.96
C SER A 530 2.26 -17.83 -6.90
N ILE A 531 1.77 -18.75 -6.09
CA ILE A 531 2.56 -19.43 -5.07
C ILE A 531 2.35 -20.93 -5.21
N GLU A 532 3.42 -21.68 -5.18
CA GLU A 532 3.41 -23.13 -5.26
C GLU A 532 3.70 -23.71 -3.86
N ARG A 533 2.90 -24.70 -3.43
CA ARG A 533 3.01 -25.24 -2.08
C ARG A 533 4.27 -26.09 -1.92
N PRO A 534 4.90 -26.11 -0.73
CA PRO A 534 6.12 -26.87 -0.49
C PRO A 534 6.04 -28.38 -0.72
N ASN A 535 4.99 -29.02 -0.23
CA ASN A 535 4.81 -30.46 -0.38
C ASN A 535 3.36 -30.79 -0.07
N SER A 536 3.01 -32.07 -0.07
CA SER A 536 1.67 -32.55 0.18
C SER A 536 1.11 -32.18 1.56
N ASP A 537 1.98 -31.88 2.54
CA ASP A 537 1.57 -31.60 3.92
C ASP A 537 1.03 -30.17 4.08
N TRP A 538 1.24 -29.31 3.07
CA TRP A 538 0.72 -27.95 3.03
C TRP A 538 -0.57 -27.86 2.24
N GLU A 539 -1.56 -27.18 2.81
CA GLU A 539 -2.88 -26.99 2.21
C GLU A 539 -3.22 -25.51 2.09
N PHE A 540 -3.86 -25.14 0.98
CA PHE A 540 -4.36 -23.79 0.78
C PHE A 540 -5.67 -23.58 1.55
N ILE A 541 -5.69 -22.62 2.46
CA ILE A 541 -6.87 -22.28 3.27
C ILE A 541 -7.47 -20.99 2.73
N LEU A 542 -8.46 -21.11 1.84
CA LEU A 542 -9.07 -19.94 1.19
C LEU A 542 -10.23 -19.33 1.97
N GLU A 543 -10.72 -20.00 3.02
CA GLU A 543 -11.91 -19.60 3.77
C GLU A 543 -11.61 -18.79 5.05
N ASP A 544 -10.36 -18.78 5.50
CA ASP A 544 -9.88 -18.15 6.75
C ASP A 544 -8.87 -17.02 6.46
N ILE A 545 -9.09 -16.30 5.36
CA ILE A 545 -8.22 -15.21 4.92
C ILE A 545 -8.64 -13.90 5.63
N GLU A 546 -7.68 -13.23 6.26
CA GLU A 546 -7.90 -11.93 6.92
C GLU A 546 -8.02 -10.76 5.92
N ASP A 547 -8.36 -9.56 6.43
CA ASP A 547 -8.64 -8.32 5.68
C ASP A 547 -7.72 -8.10 4.47
N ARG A 548 -6.42 -8.35 4.67
CA ARG A 548 -5.38 -8.02 3.70
C ARG A 548 -4.57 -9.21 3.18
N ASP A 549 -4.90 -10.41 3.64
CA ASP A 549 -4.25 -11.62 3.17
C ASP A 549 -4.82 -11.96 1.77
N LEU A 550 -3.95 -12.40 0.87
CA LEU A 550 -4.33 -12.84 -0.48
C LEU A 550 -4.41 -14.35 -0.56
N VAL A 551 -3.50 -15.03 0.13
CA VAL A 551 -3.47 -16.49 0.23
C VAL A 551 -2.87 -16.88 1.58
N LEU A 552 -3.39 -17.97 2.12
CA LEU A 552 -2.94 -18.63 3.33
C LEU A 552 -2.68 -20.09 3.00
N LEU A 553 -1.50 -20.60 3.36
CA LEU A 553 -1.20 -22.02 3.41
C LEU A 553 -1.01 -22.43 4.86
N ARG A 554 -1.46 -23.63 5.23
CA ARG A 554 -1.26 -24.22 6.56
C ARG A 554 -0.72 -25.64 6.41
N ARG A 555 0.17 -26.05 7.30
CA ARG A 555 0.70 -27.41 7.32
C ARG A 555 -0.14 -28.31 8.22
N GLY A 556 -0.97 -29.18 7.63
CA GLY A 556 -1.91 -30.05 8.36
C GLY A 556 -2.70 -29.31 9.44
N ASP A 557 -2.88 -29.94 10.60
CA ASP A 557 -3.53 -29.33 11.79
C ASP A 557 -2.57 -28.48 12.64
N THR A 558 -1.38 -28.15 12.13
CA THR A 558 -0.40 -27.33 12.88
C THR A 558 -0.73 -25.84 12.76
N ARG A 559 -0.12 -25.01 13.63
CA ARG A 559 -0.19 -23.54 13.51
C ARG A 559 0.85 -22.98 12.54
N ASN A 560 1.58 -23.84 11.81
CA ASN A 560 2.55 -23.39 10.82
C ASN A 560 1.84 -22.90 9.56
N GLU A 561 2.15 -21.67 9.14
CA GLU A 561 1.40 -21.01 8.09
C GLU A 561 2.28 -20.13 7.19
N ILE A 562 1.91 -20.04 5.91
CA ILE A 562 2.49 -19.09 4.94
C ILE A 562 1.37 -18.14 4.50
N ARG A 563 1.58 -16.84 4.68
CA ARG A 563 0.65 -15.77 4.30
C ARG A 563 1.29 -14.85 3.28
N VAL A 564 0.51 -14.45 2.27
CA VAL A 564 0.85 -13.34 1.38
C VAL A 564 -0.11 -12.21 1.68
N ARG A 565 0.41 -11.05 2.06
CA ARG A 565 -0.38 -9.88 2.47
C ARG A 565 -0.03 -8.67 1.61
N LEU A 566 -1.01 -7.83 1.35
CA LEU A 566 -0.80 -6.53 0.73
C LEU A 566 -1.21 -5.39 1.65
N LEU A 567 -0.36 -4.37 1.75
CA LEU A 567 -0.70 -3.16 2.49
C LEU A 567 -1.15 -2.07 1.50
N SER A 568 -2.32 -1.46 1.77
CA SER A 568 -2.84 -0.36 0.96
C SER A 568 -2.11 0.94 1.27
N LYS A 569 -1.87 1.77 0.24
CA LYS A 569 -1.29 3.12 0.38
C LYS A 569 -2.23 4.16 0.98
N SER A 570 -3.48 3.82 1.31
CA SER A 570 -4.42 4.75 1.94
C SER A 570 -4.04 5.11 3.38
N ASP A 571 -3.13 4.33 3.97
CA ASP A 571 -2.41 4.69 5.20
C ASP A 571 -0.96 5.02 4.79
N GLU A 572 -0.68 6.29 4.48
CA GLU A 572 0.62 6.76 3.96
C GLU A 572 1.85 6.52 4.88
N THR A 573 1.74 5.68 5.93
CA THR A 573 2.81 5.50 6.93
C THR A 573 2.96 4.09 7.53
N GLN A 574 2.32 3.05 7.02
CA GLN A 574 2.70 1.68 7.42
C GLN A 574 3.62 1.07 6.37
N SER A 575 4.93 1.12 6.62
CA SER A 575 5.81 0.10 6.04
C SER A 575 5.38 -1.28 6.55
N ALA A 576 5.74 -2.38 5.87
CA ALA A 576 5.38 -3.69 6.41
C ALA A 576 5.94 -3.89 7.82
N GLY A 577 7.14 -3.37 8.07
CA GLY A 577 7.75 -3.35 9.40
C GLY A 577 6.88 -2.65 10.45
N ASP A 578 6.30 -1.49 10.16
CA ASP A 578 5.47 -0.76 11.14
C ASP A 578 4.22 -1.54 11.53
N TRP A 579 3.55 -2.18 10.57
CA TRP A 579 2.39 -3.05 10.84
C TRP A 579 2.79 -4.26 11.69
N ILE A 580 3.92 -4.92 11.37
CA ILE A 580 4.41 -6.06 12.14
C ILE A 580 4.67 -5.68 13.59
N GLU A 581 5.33 -4.55 13.84
CA GLU A 581 5.69 -4.10 15.20
C GLU A 581 4.48 -3.59 16.00
N ALA A 582 3.54 -2.88 15.35
CA ALA A 582 2.41 -2.26 16.03
C ALA A 582 1.25 -3.23 16.29
N ASP A 583 0.98 -4.15 15.38
CA ASP A 583 -0.24 -4.96 15.39
C ASP A 583 0.05 -6.44 15.62
N LEU A 584 0.92 -7.04 14.80
CA LEU A 584 1.11 -8.50 14.80
C LEU A 584 1.91 -8.99 16.01
N LEU A 585 3.10 -8.42 16.24
CA LEU A 585 3.99 -8.85 17.32
C LEU A 585 3.37 -8.72 18.72
N PRO A 586 2.70 -7.61 19.08
CA PRO A 586 1.99 -7.51 20.36
C PRO A 586 0.91 -8.57 20.51
N GLY A 587 0.20 -8.89 19.42
CA GLY A 587 -0.81 -9.95 19.38
C GLY A 587 -0.22 -11.34 19.66
N LEU A 588 0.90 -11.67 19.00
CA LEU A 588 1.62 -12.94 19.20
C LEU A 588 2.18 -13.04 20.62
N ARG A 589 2.90 -12.02 21.11
CA ARG A 589 3.49 -12.00 22.47
C ARG A 589 2.46 -12.11 23.59
N LYS A 590 1.24 -11.65 23.34
CA LYS A 590 0.14 -11.80 24.28
C LYS A 590 -0.34 -13.25 24.41
N LYS A 591 -0.22 -14.05 23.35
CA LYS A 591 -0.76 -15.41 23.27
C LYS A 591 0.28 -16.50 23.49
N TYR A 592 1.51 -16.26 23.05
CA TYR A 592 2.59 -17.25 22.97
C TYR A 592 3.83 -16.79 23.74
N ASP A 593 4.70 -17.75 24.03
CA ASP A 593 6.01 -17.52 24.61
C ASP A 593 7.10 -17.60 23.53
N ASN A 594 8.31 -17.13 23.85
CA ASN A 594 9.48 -17.19 22.97
C ASN A 594 9.25 -16.65 21.55
N VAL A 595 8.49 -15.56 21.43
CA VAL A 595 8.17 -14.94 20.13
C VAL A 595 9.40 -14.24 19.54
N ILE A 596 9.98 -14.82 18.49
CA ILE A 596 11.14 -14.32 17.74
C ILE A 596 10.67 -13.84 16.36
N LYS A 597 11.22 -12.72 15.89
CA LYS A 597 11.02 -12.16 14.55
C LYS A 597 12.33 -12.21 13.78
N LEU A 598 12.27 -12.68 12.55
CA LEU A 598 13.35 -12.61 11.58
C LEU A 598 12.85 -11.85 10.35
N ASP A 599 13.63 -10.87 9.91
CA ASP A 599 13.32 -10.00 8.78
C ASP A 599 14.16 -10.40 7.56
N GLY A 600 13.56 -10.35 6.39
CA GLY A 600 14.23 -10.64 5.12
C GLY A 600 13.55 -9.95 3.94
N GLU A 601 14.09 -10.19 2.76
CA GLU A 601 13.50 -9.75 1.49
C GLU A 601 13.34 -10.96 0.57
N LEU A 602 12.19 -11.03 -0.12
CA LEU A 602 11.87 -12.08 -1.07
C LEU A 602 11.02 -11.49 -2.19
N GLY A 603 11.46 -11.47 -3.44
CA GLY A 603 10.59 -10.96 -4.51
C GLY A 603 10.49 -9.48 -4.64
N GLY A 604 11.42 -8.73 -4.04
CA GLY A 604 11.19 -7.32 -3.77
C GLY A 604 10.01 -7.13 -2.78
N LEU A 605 9.51 -8.20 -2.15
CA LEU A 605 8.58 -8.15 -1.03
C LEU A 605 9.39 -8.23 0.26
N GLN A 606 8.88 -7.57 1.29
CA GLN A 606 9.41 -7.75 2.64
C GLN A 606 8.92 -9.10 3.15
N ALA A 607 9.82 -9.95 3.63
CA ALA A 607 9.52 -11.26 4.18
C ALA A 607 9.78 -11.25 5.69
N PHE A 608 8.86 -11.85 6.45
CA PHE A 608 8.94 -11.92 7.89
C PHE A 608 8.69 -13.35 8.35
N VAL A 609 9.51 -13.82 9.29
CA VAL A 609 9.34 -15.13 9.92
C VAL A 609 9.14 -14.92 11.40
N PHE A 610 8.08 -15.49 11.94
CA PHE A 610 7.78 -15.49 13.36
C PHE A 610 7.93 -16.89 13.88
N GLU A 611 8.78 -17.07 14.90
CA GLU A 611 8.84 -18.31 15.67
C GLU A 611 8.20 -18.05 17.03
N PHE A 612 7.38 -18.98 17.51
CA PHE A 612 6.73 -18.84 18.82
C PHE A 612 6.36 -20.20 19.38
N GLU A 613 6.22 -20.28 20.69
CA GLU A 613 5.90 -21.51 21.41
C GLU A 613 4.58 -21.38 22.16
N ASP A 614 3.84 -22.48 22.24
CA ASP A 614 2.61 -22.50 23.03
C ASP A 614 2.89 -22.09 24.47
N ARG A 615 2.07 -21.15 24.98
CA ARG A 615 2.14 -20.74 26.39
C ARG A 615 1.45 -21.78 27.25
N ALA A 616 2.08 -22.13 28.37
CA ALA A 616 1.48 -23.04 29.34
C ALA A 616 0.11 -22.51 29.80
N PRO A 617 -0.93 -23.37 29.85
CA PRO A 617 -2.24 -22.95 30.31
C PRO A 617 -2.14 -22.42 31.73
N LYS A 618 -2.74 -21.24 31.98
CA LYS A 618 -2.73 -20.64 33.33
C LYS A 618 -3.34 -21.65 34.30
N PRO A 619 -2.73 -21.88 35.48
CA PRO A 619 -3.35 -22.69 36.51
C PRO A 619 -4.74 -22.10 36.81
N PRO A 620 -5.75 -22.96 37.03
CA PRO A 620 -7.08 -22.47 37.38
C PRO A 620 -6.94 -21.55 38.58
N LYS A 621 -7.46 -20.33 38.48
CA LYS A 621 -7.50 -19.41 39.62
C LYS A 621 -8.23 -20.13 40.75
N GLU A 622 -7.51 -20.45 41.82
CA GLU A 622 -8.13 -20.88 43.06
C GLU A 622 -9.15 -19.83 43.45
N LYS A 623 -10.40 -20.27 43.62
CA LYS A 623 -11.41 -19.44 44.25
C LYS A 623 -10.97 -19.27 45.69
N GLU A 624 -10.37 -18.13 46.02
CA GLU A 624 -10.23 -17.72 47.41
C GLU A 624 -11.64 -17.60 48.00
N ALA A 625 -11.93 -18.56 48.88
CA ALA A 625 -13.16 -18.57 49.67
C ALA A 625 -13.01 -17.57 50.81
N GLY A 626 -13.63 -16.41 50.64
CA GLY A 626 -14.38 -15.71 51.66
C GLY A 626 -13.61 -14.86 52.68
N GLU A 627 -13.88 -13.56 52.67
CA GLU A 627 -14.49 -12.89 53.82
C GLU A 627 -15.32 -11.70 53.31
N GLY A 628 -16.61 -11.70 53.62
CA GLY A 628 -17.54 -10.65 53.21
C GLY A 628 -17.45 -9.43 54.11
N LYS A 629 -17.63 -8.25 53.52
CA LYS A 629 -18.25 -7.09 54.15
C LYS A 629 -18.89 -6.22 53.07
N ASP A 630 -20.17 -5.96 53.28
CA ASP A 630 -21.02 -5.05 52.51
C ASP A 630 -20.46 -3.61 52.51
N GLU A 631 -20.64 -2.89 51.40
CA GLU A 631 -21.26 -1.55 51.38
C GLU A 631 -21.49 -1.05 49.94
N ALA A 632 -22.46 -0.15 49.81
CA ALA A 632 -23.24 0.15 48.62
C ALA A 632 -22.76 1.36 47.78
N GLU A 633 -23.30 1.42 46.56
CA GLU A 633 -23.51 2.57 45.66
C GLU A 633 -22.31 3.33 45.03
N GLY A 634 -22.39 3.52 43.70
CA GLY A 634 -21.64 4.57 42.99
C GLY A 634 -21.50 4.35 41.47
N LYS A 635 -22.13 5.22 40.69
CA LYS A 635 -22.02 5.37 39.22
C LYS A 635 -20.57 5.57 38.76
N ASP A 636 -20.19 5.10 37.57
CA ASP A 636 -20.06 5.87 36.31
C ASP A 636 -19.12 5.20 35.27
N ALA A 637 -19.31 5.59 34.01
CA ALA A 637 -18.57 5.35 32.76
C ALA A 637 -17.23 4.56 32.74
N GLY A 638 -17.11 3.68 31.74
CA GLY A 638 -15.82 3.06 31.39
C GLY A 638 -15.83 2.28 30.08
N SER A 639 -15.41 2.95 29.01
CA SER A 639 -14.94 2.41 27.72
C SER A 639 -14.19 1.07 27.86
N GLU A 640 -14.66 0.03 27.15
CA GLU A 640 -13.83 -1.15 26.86
C GLU A 640 -13.80 -1.46 25.36
N THR A 641 -12.70 -1.04 24.76
CA THR A 641 -12.14 -1.44 23.46
C THR A 641 -11.93 -2.96 23.45
N ARG A 642 -12.72 -3.68 22.63
CA ARG A 642 -12.57 -5.13 22.49
C ARG A 642 -11.58 -5.48 21.39
N ARG A 643 -10.40 -5.89 21.87
CA ARG A 643 -9.24 -6.47 21.21
C ARG A 643 -9.58 -7.58 20.20
N VAL A 644 -8.89 -7.53 19.07
CA VAL A 644 -8.79 -8.55 18.02
C VAL A 644 -8.36 -9.89 18.62
N ALA A 645 -9.16 -10.93 18.39
CA ALA A 645 -8.86 -12.30 18.76
C ALA A 645 -8.77 -13.13 17.48
N PHE A 646 -7.60 -13.76 17.23
CA PHE A 646 -7.52 -14.91 16.33
C PHE A 646 -8.55 -15.93 16.79
N GLN A 647 -9.51 -16.25 15.92
CA GLN A 647 -10.49 -17.31 16.13
C GLN A 647 -9.83 -18.64 15.73
N ASP A 648 -9.76 -19.59 16.67
CA ASP A 648 -9.37 -20.97 16.39
C ASP A 648 -10.52 -21.71 15.64
N PRO A 649 -10.22 -22.71 14.79
CA PRO A 649 -11.23 -23.59 14.19
C PRO A 649 -11.90 -24.49 15.25
N PRO A 650 -13.10 -25.04 14.98
CA PRO A 650 -13.85 -25.81 15.96
C PRO A 650 -13.24 -27.22 16.17
N ASP A 651 -12.98 -27.57 17.43
CA ASP A 651 -12.56 -28.91 17.85
C ASP A 651 -13.60 -29.97 17.47
N GLY A 652 -13.12 -31.01 16.78
CA GLY A 652 -13.91 -32.15 16.32
C GLY A 652 -14.49 -32.97 17.47
N LYS A 653 -15.75 -33.41 17.27
CA LYS A 653 -16.46 -34.36 18.12
C LYS A 653 -15.69 -35.68 18.29
N LYS A 654 -15.74 -36.24 19.49
CA LYS A 654 -15.69 -37.70 19.70
C LYS A 654 -16.94 -38.16 20.44
N ASP A 655 -17.59 -39.14 19.84
CA ASP A 655 -18.66 -39.94 20.43
C ASP A 655 -18.07 -40.95 21.43
N GLY A 656 -18.82 -41.21 22.50
CA GLY A 656 -19.07 -42.59 22.98
C GLY A 656 -18.11 -43.26 23.97
N GLU A 657 -18.67 -43.49 25.16
CA GLU A 657 -18.48 -44.66 26.06
C GLU A 657 -17.37 -44.61 27.12
N GLY A 658 -17.82 -44.83 28.37
CA GLY A 658 -17.05 -44.60 29.59
C GLY A 658 -16.08 -45.73 29.94
N VAL A 659 -14.98 -45.34 30.57
CA VAL A 659 -14.09 -46.20 31.35
C VAL A 659 -13.56 -45.40 32.54
N GLU A 660 -13.39 -46.11 33.65
CA GLU A 660 -13.16 -45.69 35.02
C GLU A 660 -11.97 -44.75 35.27
N ASP A 661 -12.18 -43.88 36.27
CA ASP A 661 -11.25 -42.91 36.86
C ASP A 661 -9.97 -43.59 37.41
N LYS A 662 -8.86 -43.40 36.70
CA LYS A 662 -7.50 -43.58 37.20
C LYS A 662 -6.77 -42.27 36.98
N GLY A 663 -6.29 -41.68 38.06
CA GLY A 663 -5.69 -40.34 38.10
C GLY A 663 -4.78 -40.04 36.91
N ASP A 664 -5.22 -39.10 36.09
CA ASP A 664 -4.41 -38.51 35.03
C ASP A 664 -3.28 -37.71 35.69
N GLU A 665 -2.09 -38.32 35.75
CA GLU A 665 -0.86 -37.56 35.63
C GLU A 665 -1.01 -36.73 34.34
N LYS A 666 -1.41 -35.46 34.49
CA LYS A 666 -1.42 -34.52 33.36
C LYS A 666 -0.03 -34.57 32.75
N GLU A 667 0.05 -35.10 31.53
CA GLU A 667 1.30 -35.06 30.77
C GLU A 667 1.88 -33.65 30.90
N PRO A 668 3.17 -33.52 31.26
CA PRO A 668 3.78 -32.22 31.44
C PRO A 668 3.59 -31.43 30.14
N PHE A 669 3.07 -30.21 30.25
CA PHE A 669 2.86 -29.33 29.11
C PHE A 669 4.17 -29.21 28.32
N LYS A 670 4.19 -29.80 27.12
CA LYS A 670 5.31 -29.70 26.19
C LYS A 670 4.98 -28.56 25.22
N PRO A 671 5.64 -27.40 25.32
CA PRO A 671 5.42 -26.31 24.38
C PRO A 671 5.76 -26.79 22.97
N LEU A 672 4.80 -26.71 22.04
CA LEU A 672 5.07 -26.92 20.63
C LEU A 672 5.59 -25.62 20.03
N LYS A 673 6.63 -25.73 19.22
CA LYS A 673 7.19 -24.62 18.45
C LYS A 673 6.47 -24.50 17.12
N HIS A 674 6.06 -23.28 16.79
CA HIS A 674 5.31 -22.92 15.59
C HIS A 674 6.05 -21.83 14.82
N ARG A 675 5.81 -21.77 13.50
CA ARG A 675 6.34 -20.76 12.59
C ARG A 675 5.26 -20.15 11.69
N SER A 676 5.22 -18.83 11.63
CA SER A 676 4.38 -18.10 10.66
C SER A 676 5.27 -17.32 9.70
N TYR A 677 5.11 -17.56 8.41
CA TYR A 677 5.85 -16.91 7.33
C TYR A 677 4.94 -15.90 6.65
N ILE A 678 5.33 -14.63 6.61
CA ILE A 678 4.51 -13.56 6.06
C ILE A 678 5.28 -12.81 4.99
N LEU A 679 4.78 -12.86 3.77
CA LEU A 679 5.26 -12.10 2.62
C LEU A 679 4.40 -10.85 2.46
N VAL A 680 5.01 -9.67 2.50
CA VAL A 680 4.30 -8.39 2.46
C VAL A 680 4.73 -7.55 1.26
N GLY A 681 3.77 -7.19 0.42
CA GLY A 681 3.96 -6.25 -0.69
C GLY A 681 3.43 -4.85 -0.39
N VAL A 682 4.12 -3.83 -0.90
CA VAL A 682 3.72 -2.41 -0.86
C VAL A 682 3.30 -1.96 -2.26
N SER A 683 2.20 -1.21 -2.37
CA SER A 683 1.44 -1.09 -3.62
C SER A 683 2.17 -0.43 -4.80
N ASN A 684 2.42 -1.24 -5.84
CA ASN A 684 1.83 -1.16 -7.18
C ASN A 684 1.88 -2.59 -7.74
N ALA A 685 0.75 -3.23 -8.07
CA ALA A 685 0.69 -4.65 -8.50
C ALA A 685 1.58 -5.00 -9.73
N TYR A 686 2.15 -3.98 -10.39
CA TYR A 686 3.08 -4.11 -11.51
C TYR A 686 4.57 -3.93 -11.18
N GLU A 687 4.91 -3.61 -9.94
CA GLU A 687 6.29 -3.43 -9.47
C GLU A 687 6.78 -4.60 -8.61
N LEU A 688 5.90 -5.52 -8.25
CA LEU A 688 6.29 -6.73 -7.55
C LEU A 688 6.96 -7.68 -8.55
N ARG A 689 8.28 -7.87 -8.42
CA ARG A 689 9.10 -8.58 -9.42
C ARG A 689 9.97 -9.64 -8.76
N GLY A 690 9.89 -10.86 -9.30
CA GLY A 690 10.93 -11.85 -9.12
C GLY A 690 10.46 -13.30 -9.17
N SER A 691 11.43 -14.18 -9.37
CA SER A 691 11.39 -15.63 -9.14
C SER A 691 12.71 -15.95 -8.45
N PHE A 692 12.68 -16.54 -7.25
CA PHE A 692 13.86 -16.61 -6.38
C PHE A 692 14.64 -17.90 -6.51
N GLU A 693 15.93 -17.79 -6.26
CA GLU A 693 16.83 -18.92 -6.09
C GLU A 693 16.71 -19.48 -4.66
N LEU A 694 16.82 -20.80 -4.55
CA LEU A 694 16.61 -21.56 -3.30
C LEU A 694 17.58 -21.16 -2.17
N ALA A 695 18.76 -20.63 -2.50
CA ALA A 695 19.82 -20.38 -1.54
C ALA A 695 19.51 -19.22 -0.57
N GLU A 696 18.84 -18.17 -1.05
CA GLU A 696 18.41 -17.04 -0.19
C GLU A 696 17.18 -17.44 0.63
N PHE A 697 16.26 -18.22 0.06
CA PHE A 697 15.03 -18.63 0.72
C PHE A 697 15.25 -19.64 1.85
N ASN A 698 16.20 -20.57 1.69
CA ASN A 698 16.57 -21.55 2.71
C ASN A 698 17.20 -20.91 3.95
N GLN A 699 17.78 -19.71 3.85
CA GLN A 699 18.31 -18.99 5.02
C GLN A 699 17.18 -18.48 5.93
N TYR A 700 16.04 -18.13 5.35
CA TYR A 700 14.90 -17.62 6.10
C TYR A 700 13.96 -18.73 6.58
N LEU A 701 13.83 -19.83 5.83
CA LEU A 701 12.85 -20.90 6.11
C LEU A 701 13.47 -22.32 6.11
N PRO A 702 14.36 -22.66 7.05
CA PRO A 702 15.18 -23.88 6.98
C PRO A 702 14.42 -25.21 7.10
N ASP A 703 13.13 -25.17 7.43
CA ASP A 703 12.20 -26.31 7.55
C ASP A 703 11.19 -26.40 6.40
N LEU A 704 11.31 -25.52 5.40
CA LEU A 704 10.54 -25.56 4.18
C LEU A 704 11.39 -26.14 3.04
N ASP A 705 10.97 -27.30 2.51
CA ASP A 705 11.68 -27.99 1.41
C ASP A 705 11.80 -27.10 0.16
N TRP A 706 10.73 -26.35 -0.15
CA TRP A 706 10.73 -25.26 -1.12
C TRP A 706 9.43 -24.44 -1.03
N VAL A 707 9.43 -23.19 -1.48
CA VAL A 707 8.21 -22.45 -1.87
C VAL A 707 8.58 -21.66 -3.11
N ALA A 708 7.79 -21.79 -4.19
CA ALA A 708 7.99 -20.95 -5.36
C ALA A 708 6.97 -19.82 -5.35
N PHE A 709 7.46 -18.59 -5.16
CA PHE A 709 6.69 -17.40 -5.43
C PHE A 709 7.09 -16.87 -6.81
N SER A 710 6.12 -16.68 -7.68
CA SER A 710 6.38 -16.09 -8.99
C SER A 710 5.26 -15.16 -9.39
N PHE A 711 5.67 -13.98 -9.86
CA PHE A 711 4.79 -13.09 -10.60
C PHE A 711 4.63 -13.66 -11.99
N GLU A 712 3.71 -14.61 -12.13
CA GLU A 712 3.42 -15.19 -13.42
C GLU A 712 2.53 -14.26 -14.23
N LYS A 713 2.93 -14.05 -15.48
CA LYS A 713 1.95 -13.81 -16.51
C LYS A 713 1.13 -15.10 -16.65
N ILE A 714 -0.15 -15.09 -16.28
CA ILE A 714 -1.06 -15.98 -17.00
C ILE A 714 -1.10 -15.47 -18.45
N LEU A 715 -0.43 -16.23 -19.31
CA LEU A 715 -0.47 -16.13 -20.76
C LEU A 715 -1.86 -16.38 -21.36
N ARG A 716 -2.93 -16.54 -20.55
CA ARG A 716 -4.33 -16.46 -21.00
C ARG A 716 -4.78 -15.03 -21.35
N ASN A 717 -3.85 -14.08 -21.48
CA ASN A 717 -3.99 -12.93 -22.40
C ASN A 717 -3.82 -13.33 -23.88
N ARG A 718 -4.08 -14.60 -24.25
CA ARG A 718 -4.71 -14.85 -25.54
C ARG A 718 -6.17 -14.44 -25.40
N TRP A 719 -6.48 -13.28 -25.99
CA TRP A 719 -7.78 -12.72 -26.36
C TRP A 719 -8.30 -11.55 -25.52
#